data_AF-A0A1G0Y111-F1
#
_entry.id   AF-A0A1G0Y111-F1
#
_cell.length_a   1.000
_cell.length_b   1.000
_cell.length_c   1.000
_cell.angle_alpha   90.00
_cell.angle_beta   90.00
_cell.angle_gamma   90.00
#
_symmetry.space_group_name_H-M   'P 1'
#
loop_
_entity.id
_entity.type
_entity.pdbx_description
1 polymer ?
#
loop_
_entity_poly.entity_id
_entity_poly.type
_entity_poly.pdbx_seq_one_letter_code
_entity_poly.pdbx_strand_id
1 'polypeptide(L)'
;MKIFLTGFAEIDITPPKGVDLAGYAAPERKATGVHDPLKAVAVVFDDRKQKSIICSVDTCVMNPILVKAVRQRVAFQTAVREERVMILATHTHSGPILGGDSLINQQWLKIVEDRLVQVIVEADCMREPAEIGIASAYVGKVGKNRRNPKHGPADNQVNTVLCRGTRSGQFLGMIVNFSCHPTVLAMDNMRITADYPGEIRKYLSQHFPEKGPVLFINGACGDVNPGGYSPEDSALGKEIRNRTFEWSKKIGQLVGDNIIKSIEKIKLFNPEGIQSSEKNIEVPMKKMPLPAEAEIALREAERLLEKEKIIPSGKDLDQLKLNCIYASIKLNYARKAQAFPGGKAPIAVQVISFQNLAFIGFPGEIFCSIGNIIKEHSPFENTVIAAYANDYKGYFPCEDALGKDTYEYRVACFGPQAEALLVGWAEKLLKDAYQLLSAVPEKSVLPAVKVKPDLLVQEHHPQQAKFPAIDFHLHYWSRWQDFEEIAANMDRANIRYGVCMVGDAFPGALIKPVKNILGEFQERFLLFTGFDLRKIDEPEWGKYVHEKLAQDLVDGAVGIKIYKELGLKHVDQDGCLIMPDDPRLNPIWQAAAENRIPVLYHIADPPSFFDPITPENERYDQLKYLEKWQWSLPGHPSYEMLIHAMERLAGKNPATTFIFPHFASLSDNLTRCSELLINHPNVYVDVSARLPQLGRQPFTARRFFLEHSDRILFGTDDSWPGRGNIYPLWFRLLETEDEYFGGEYYGSTIPWACYGLNLPDDVLKKIYRGNAANLINITF
;
A
#
# COMPACT_ATOMS: atom_id res chain seq x y z
N MET A 1 -21.36 9.99 12.61
CA MET A 1 -20.36 10.97 12.13
C MET A 1 -19.55 10.31 11.02
N LYS A 2 -19.22 11.04 9.94
CA LYS A 2 -18.22 10.57 8.98
C LYS A 2 -16.87 10.62 9.70
N ILE A 3 -16.13 9.51 9.72
CA ILE A 3 -14.84 9.41 10.42
C ILE A 3 -13.76 9.48 9.35
N PHE A 4 -12.88 10.47 9.45
CA PHE A 4 -11.64 10.55 8.68
C PHE A 4 -10.50 10.03 9.55
N LEU A 5 -9.74 9.09 9.01
CA LEU A 5 -8.60 8.50 9.69
C LEU A 5 -7.35 8.86 8.93
N THR A 6 -6.28 9.11 9.67
CA THR A 6 -4.95 9.23 9.10
C THR A 6 -3.91 8.59 10.00
N GLY A 7 -2.86 8.08 9.38
CA GLY A 7 -1.73 7.47 10.06
C GLY A 7 -0.46 7.83 9.30
N PHE A 8 0.60 8.09 10.04
CA PHE A 8 1.92 8.42 9.50
C PHE A 8 2.93 7.41 10.02
N ALA A 9 3.95 7.14 9.20
CA ALA A 9 5.15 6.45 9.62
C ALA A 9 6.35 6.99 8.86
N GLU A 10 7.54 6.86 9.44
CA GLU A 10 8.81 7.13 8.79
C GLU A 10 9.80 6.01 9.03
N ILE A 11 10.69 5.77 8.06
CA ILE A 11 11.71 4.75 8.15
C ILE A 11 13.03 5.23 7.53
N ASP A 12 14.15 4.78 8.08
CA ASP A 12 15.48 5.02 7.54
C ASP A 12 15.72 4.12 6.31
N ILE A 13 16.17 4.73 5.21
CA ILE A 13 16.51 4.06 3.94
C ILE A 13 17.96 4.33 3.52
N THR A 14 18.81 4.82 4.43
CA THR A 14 20.17 5.26 4.15
C THR A 14 21.01 4.12 3.57
N PRO A 15 21.60 4.30 2.36
CA PRO A 15 22.46 3.29 1.77
C PRO A 15 23.84 3.22 2.45
N PRO A 16 24.54 2.08 2.31
CA PRO A 16 25.94 2.00 2.70
C PRO A 16 26.85 2.90 1.83
N LYS A 17 28.05 3.19 2.33
CA LYS A 17 29.11 3.86 1.56
C LYS A 17 29.43 3.06 0.29
N GLY A 18 29.68 3.75 -0.82
CA GLY A 18 30.10 3.16 -2.10
C GLY A 18 29.00 3.05 -3.15
N VAL A 19 27.74 3.32 -2.79
CA VAL A 19 26.64 3.39 -3.76
C VAL A 19 26.83 4.53 -4.77
N ASP A 20 26.30 4.32 -5.96
CA ASP A 20 26.27 5.33 -7.01
C ASP A 20 25.24 6.43 -6.68
N LEU A 21 25.67 7.69 -6.73
CA LEU A 21 24.86 8.88 -6.45
C LEU A 21 24.18 9.39 -7.72
N ALA A 22 22.90 9.72 -7.61
CA ALA A 22 22.06 10.20 -8.72
C ALA A 22 22.13 11.74 -8.88
N GLY A 23 21.55 12.26 -9.96
CA GLY A 23 21.21 13.69 -10.12
C GLY A 23 22.05 14.46 -11.13
N TYR A 24 23.38 14.39 -11.05
CA TYR A 24 24.28 15.13 -11.94
C TYR A 24 24.68 14.32 -13.18
N ALA A 25 24.61 14.95 -14.35
CA ALA A 25 25.06 14.39 -15.64
C ALA A 25 26.59 14.42 -15.78
N ALA A 26 27.28 13.83 -14.82
CA ALA A 26 28.74 13.82 -14.65
C ALA A 26 29.25 12.36 -14.59
N PRO A 27 30.58 12.10 -14.59
CA PRO A 27 31.13 10.76 -14.40
C PRO A 27 30.58 10.08 -13.14
N GLU A 28 30.60 8.74 -13.09
CA GLU A 28 30.07 7.95 -11.97
C GLU A 28 30.53 8.51 -10.62
N ARG A 29 29.59 9.01 -9.83
CA ARG A 29 29.85 9.50 -8.48
C ARG A 29 29.53 8.40 -7.47
N LYS A 30 30.53 7.95 -6.72
CA LYS A 30 30.35 6.98 -5.62
C LYS A 30 30.36 7.67 -4.26
N ALA A 31 29.39 7.33 -3.42
CA ALA A 31 29.29 7.89 -2.09
C ALA A 31 30.52 7.55 -1.24
N THR A 32 31.19 8.56 -0.69
CA THR A 32 32.36 8.44 0.18
C THR A 32 31.99 8.33 1.66
N GLY A 33 30.74 8.65 2.01
CA GLY A 33 30.17 8.54 3.35
C GLY A 33 28.76 9.13 3.41
N VAL A 34 28.20 9.18 4.62
CA VAL A 34 26.87 9.74 4.91
C VAL A 34 27.03 11.04 5.69
N HIS A 35 26.33 12.12 5.30
CA HIS A 35 26.23 13.36 6.10
C HIS A 35 25.05 13.30 7.07
N ASP A 36 23.87 12.97 6.54
CA ASP A 36 22.61 12.82 7.26
C ASP A 36 21.80 11.66 6.65
N PRO A 37 20.92 11.03 7.44
CA PRO A 37 20.15 9.88 7.00
C PRO A 37 19.11 10.24 5.94
N LEU A 38 18.85 9.31 5.04
CA LEU A 38 17.76 9.36 4.08
C LEU A 38 16.53 8.67 4.68
N LYS A 39 15.35 9.26 4.49
CA LYS A 39 14.09 8.70 4.99
C LYS A 39 13.10 8.38 3.87
N ALA A 40 12.25 7.40 4.12
CA ALA A 40 10.93 7.30 3.50
C ALA A 40 9.87 7.65 4.54
N VAL A 41 8.87 8.43 4.14
CA VAL A 41 7.78 8.88 5.02
C VAL A 41 6.46 8.62 4.32
N ALA A 42 5.55 7.90 4.97
CA ALA A 42 4.25 7.56 4.42
C ALA A 42 3.12 8.17 5.25
N VAL A 43 2.03 8.52 4.57
CA VAL A 43 0.76 8.92 5.15
C VAL A 43 -0.36 8.15 4.47
N VAL A 44 -1.33 7.70 5.27
CA VAL A 44 -2.56 7.11 4.77
C VAL A 44 -3.74 8.01 5.13
N PHE A 45 -4.68 8.15 4.20
CA PHE A 45 -5.98 8.78 4.41
C PHE A 45 -7.07 7.72 4.19
N ASP A 46 -8.01 7.59 5.13
CA ASP A 46 -9.12 6.65 5.05
C ASP A 46 -10.41 7.28 5.59
N ASP A 47 -11.45 7.36 4.76
CA ASP A 47 -12.79 7.82 5.14
C ASP A 47 -13.77 6.66 5.40
N ARG A 48 -13.22 5.45 5.58
CA ARG A 48 -13.88 4.13 5.68
C ARG A 48 -14.51 3.62 4.38
N LYS A 49 -14.61 4.44 3.33
CA LYS A 49 -15.12 4.05 2.01
C LYS A 49 -14.00 3.96 0.98
N GLN A 50 -13.06 4.88 1.06
CA GLN A 50 -11.91 5.02 0.21
C GLN A 50 -10.66 5.20 1.08
N LYS A 51 -9.59 4.55 0.64
CA LYS A 51 -8.26 4.69 1.18
C LYS A 51 -7.32 5.20 0.09
N SER A 52 -6.44 6.14 0.45
CA SER A 52 -5.39 6.67 -0.41
C SER A 52 -4.10 6.83 0.39
N ILE A 53 -2.96 6.69 -0.28
CA ILE A 53 -1.64 6.67 0.35
C ILE A 53 -0.72 7.63 -0.39
N ILE A 54 0.09 8.39 0.35
CA ILE A 54 1.22 9.15 -0.19
C ILE A 54 2.49 8.71 0.53
N CYS A 55 3.54 8.38 -0.22
CA CYS A 55 4.86 8.05 0.32
C CYS A 55 5.93 8.91 -0.35
N SER A 56 6.69 9.65 0.44
CA SER A 56 7.84 10.44 -0.02
C SER A 56 9.14 9.73 0.32
N VAL A 57 10.07 9.69 -0.63
CA VAL A 57 11.31 8.92 -0.56
C VAL A 57 12.50 9.85 -0.83
N ASP A 58 13.47 9.89 0.07
CA ASP A 58 14.70 10.68 -0.09
C ASP A 58 15.63 10.09 -1.15
N THR A 59 15.29 10.32 -2.42
CA THR A 59 16.05 9.91 -3.60
C THR A 59 15.94 10.99 -4.68
N CYS A 60 16.71 10.85 -5.76
CA CYS A 60 16.63 11.79 -6.88
C CYS A 60 15.34 11.55 -7.70
N VAL A 61 15.04 10.32 -8.05
CA VAL A 61 13.89 9.99 -8.92
C VAL A 61 13.32 8.64 -8.52
N MET A 62 12.05 8.40 -8.81
CA MET A 62 11.43 7.09 -8.62
C MET A 62 11.67 6.18 -9.83
N ASN A 63 11.96 4.91 -9.56
CA ASN A 63 12.02 3.86 -10.58
C ASN A 63 10.64 3.23 -10.75
N PRO A 64 10.04 3.23 -11.95
CA PRO A 64 8.68 2.72 -12.16
C PRO A 64 8.52 1.22 -11.89
N ILE A 65 9.59 0.41 -12.05
CA ILE A 65 9.58 -1.02 -11.72
C ILE A 65 9.45 -1.20 -10.21
N LEU A 66 10.26 -0.46 -9.44
CA LEU A 66 10.19 -0.45 -7.98
C LEU A 66 8.82 0.04 -7.50
N VAL A 67 8.32 1.15 -8.06
CA VAL A 67 7.01 1.70 -7.70
C VAL A 67 5.90 0.68 -7.96
N LYS A 68 5.91 -0.01 -9.10
CA LYS A 68 4.94 -1.06 -9.40
C LYS A 68 5.00 -2.19 -8.38
N ALA A 69 6.20 -2.69 -8.05
CA ALA A 69 6.38 -3.74 -7.06
C ALA A 69 5.86 -3.33 -5.67
N VAL A 70 6.19 -2.12 -5.21
CA VAL A 70 5.72 -1.58 -3.93
C VAL A 70 4.20 -1.40 -3.94
N ARG A 71 3.62 -0.80 -4.99
CA ARG A 71 2.17 -0.60 -5.12
C ARG A 71 1.41 -1.94 -5.04
N GLN A 72 1.87 -2.97 -5.74
CA GLN A 72 1.27 -4.31 -5.72
C GLN A 72 1.30 -4.93 -4.31
N ARG A 73 2.46 -4.88 -3.65
CA ARG A 73 2.64 -5.44 -2.30
C ARG A 73 1.81 -4.68 -1.26
N VAL A 74 1.78 -3.35 -1.34
CA VAL A 74 0.98 -2.50 -0.44
C VAL A 74 -0.51 -2.68 -0.68
N ALA A 75 -0.96 -2.77 -1.93
CA ALA A 75 -2.36 -3.00 -2.26
C ALA A 75 -2.89 -4.28 -1.61
N PHE A 76 -2.08 -5.34 -1.65
CA PHE A 76 -2.37 -6.59 -0.95
C PHE A 76 -2.45 -6.43 0.57
N GLN A 77 -1.45 -5.77 1.19
CA GLN A 77 -1.33 -5.71 2.66
C GLN A 77 -2.27 -4.69 3.33
N THR A 78 -2.64 -3.62 2.62
CA THR A 78 -3.44 -2.51 3.17
C THR A 78 -4.85 -2.44 2.60
N ALA A 79 -5.20 -3.31 1.65
CA ALA A 79 -6.46 -3.28 0.90
C ALA A 79 -6.74 -1.93 0.17
N VAL A 80 -5.70 -1.16 -0.12
CA VAL A 80 -5.78 0.00 -1.02
C VAL A 80 -5.71 -0.47 -2.48
N ARG A 81 -6.31 0.29 -3.41
CA ARG A 81 -6.13 0.05 -4.85
C ARG A 81 -4.81 0.70 -5.30
N GLU A 82 -4.08 0.06 -6.22
CA GLU A 82 -2.74 0.51 -6.65
C GLU A 82 -2.74 1.96 -7.16
N GLU A 83 -3.77 2.37 -7.91
CA GLU A 83 -3.93 3.71 -8.45
C GLU A 83 -4.23 4.79 -7.40
N ARG A 84 -4.40 4.40 -6.13
CA ARG A 84 -4.58 5.32 -4.99
C ARG A 84 -3.33 5.44 -4.12
N VAL A 85 -2.21 4.88 -4.56
CA VAL A 85 -0.91 4.94 -3.87
C VAL A 85 0.02 5.84 -4.66
N MET A 86 0.32 7.04 -4.17
CA MET A 86 1.29 7.96 -4.76
C MET A 86 2.64 7.77 -4.09
N ILE A 87 3.68 7.43 -4.84
CA ILE A 87 5.06 7.31 -4.32
C ILE A 87 5.92 8.34 -5.04
N LEU A 88 6.56 9.26 -4.32
CA LEU A 88 7.30 10.37 -4.90
C LEU A 88 8.71 10.51 -4.33
N ALA A 89 9.61 11.09 -5.12
CA ALA A 89 10.97 11.38 -4.70
C ALA A 89 11.11 12.82 -4.19
N THR A 90 11.92 13.05 -3.16
CA THR A 90 12.27 14.42 -2.73
C THR A 90 13.23 15.11 -3.69
N HIS A 91 13.71 14.43 -4.73
CA HIS A 91 14.62 14.93 -5.76
C HIS A 91 15.98 15.41 -5.22
N THR A 92 16.50 14.82 -4.14
CA THR A 92 17.87 15.10 -3.69
C THR A 92 18.88 14.58 -4.71
N HIS A 93 19.79 15.44 -5.16
CA HIS A 93 20.90 15.07 -6.05
C HIS A 93 22.10 14.47 -5.30
N SER A 94 21.93 14.15 -4.02
CA SER A 94 22.94 13.47 -3.19
C SER A 94 22.40 12.18 -2.58
N GLY A 95 21.34 11.62 -3.18
CA GLY A 95 20.83 10.28 -2.88
C GLY A 95 21.33 9.22 -3.87
N PRO A 96 21.13 7.93 -3.55
CA PRO A 96 21.52 6.80 -4.41
C PRO A 96 20.67 6.68 -5.68
N ILE A 97 21.23 6.04 -6.71
CA ILE A 97 20.51 5.66 -7.94
C ILE A 97 19.56 4.49 -7.67
N LEU A 98 18.27 4.68 -7.98
CA LEU A 98 17.26 3.61 -8.00
C LEU A 98 17.33 2.82 -9.32
N GLY A 99 18.28 1.89 -9.42
CA GLY A 99 18.49 1.02 -10.59
C GLY A 99 19.95 0.94 -11.07
N GLY A 100 20.92 1.18 -10.19
CA GLY A 100 22.34 1.02 -10.53
C GLY A 100 22.76 -0.46 -10.63
N ASP A 101 23.69 -0.75 -11.53
CA ASP A 101 24.16 -2.11 -11.83
C ASP A 101 25.18 -2.65 -10.83
N SER A 102 25.75 -1.78 -9.98
CA SER A 102 26.72 -2.22 -8.98
C SER A 102 26.06 -3.12 -7.92
N LEU A 103 26.79 -4.16 -7.48
CA LEU A 103 26.27 -5.12 -6.48
C LEU A 103 25.75 -4.44 -5.22
N ILE A 104 26.42 -3.38 -4.78
CA ILE A 104 26.04 -2.60 -3.59
C ILE A 104 24.71 -1.86 -3.80
N ASN A 105 24.47 -1.31 -4.99
CA ASN A 105 23.20 -0.69 -5.34
C ASN A 105 22.08 -1.74 -5.43
N GLN A 106 22.33 -2.90 -6.05
CA GLN A 106 21.34 -3.97 -6.16
C GLN A 106 20.92 -4.54 -4.79
N GLN A 107 21.88 -4.77 -3.89
CA GLN A 107 21.59 -5.21 -2.52
C GLN A 107 20.78 -4.19 -1.75
N TRP A 108 21.14 -2.90 -1.86
CA TRP A 108 20.40 -1.83 -1.19
C TRP A 108 18.99 -1.64 -1.79
N LEU A 109 18.81 -1.75 -3.11
CA LEU A 109 17.51 -1.65 -3.76
C LEU A 109 16.48 -2.64 -3.22
N LYS A 110 16.90 -3.88 -2.95
CA LYS A 110 16.03 -4.90 -2.35
C LYS A 110 15.57 -4.48 -0.94
N ILE A 111 16.50 -3.94 -0.15
CA ILE A 111 16.19 -3.40 1.19
C ILE A 111 15.20 -2.25 1.07
N VAL A 112 15.40 -1.32 0.12
CA VAL A 112 14.51 -0.17 -0.07
C VAL A 112 13.10 -0.60 -0.43
N GLU A 113 12.93 -1.55 -1.34
CA GLU A 113 11.60 -2.07 -1.66
C GLU A 113 10.87 -2.56 -0.41
N ASP A 114 11.53 -3.39 0.40
CA ASP A 114 10.96 -3.91 1.65
C ASP A 114 10.66 -2.80 2.65
N ARG A 115 11.55 -1.80 2.78
CA ARG A 115 11.39 -0.65 3.67
C ARG A 115 10.22 0.25 3.24
N LEU A 116 10.01 0.44 1.93
CA LEU A 116 8.89 1.22 1.41
C LEU A 116 7.56 0.53 1.68
N VAL A 117 7.48 -0.78 1.48
CA VAL A 117 6.29 -1.57 1.85
C VAL A 117 6.05 -1.49 3.35
N GLN A 118 7.11 -1.68 4.15
CA GLN A 118 7.05 -1.62 5.62
C GLN A 118 6.49 -0.29 6.11
N VAL A 119 7.07 0.85 5.71
CA VAL A 119 6.64 2.17 6.22
C VAL A 119 5.22 2.51 5.80
N ILE A 120 4.79 2.09 4.61
CA ILE A 120 3.41 2.32 4.16
C ILE A 120 2.42 1.49 4.99
N VAL A 121 2.76 0.24 5.28
CA VAL A 121 1.91 -0.65 6.08
C VAL A 121 1.89 -0.20 7.53
N GLU A 122 3.02 0.23 8.09
CA GLU A 122 3.08 0.85 9.40
C GLU A 122 2.20 2.11 9.47
N ALA A 123 2.25 3.00 8.47
CA ALA A 123 1.37 4.16 8.39
C ALA A 123 -0.11 3.75 8.33
N ASP A 124 -0.46 2.66 7.62
CA ASP A 124 -1.82 2.12 7.59
C ASP A 124 -2.25 1.52 8.94
N CYS A 125 -1.34 0.86 9.66
CA CYS A 125 -1.60 0.35 11.00
C CYS A 125 -1.72 1.48 12.02
N MET A 126 -1.04 2.60 11.81
CA MET A 126 -1.02 3.76 12.71
C MET A 126 -2.21 4.72 12.54
N ARG A 127 -3.22 4.35 11.75
CA ARG A 127 -4.36 5.22 11.46
C ARG A 127 -5.26 5.37 12.69
N GLU A 128 -5.62 6.61 12.97
CA GLU A 128 -6.67 6.91 13.94
C GLU A 128 -7.55 8.08 13.49
N PRO A 129 -8.72 8.30 14.12
CA PRO A 129 -9.57 9.45 13.82
C PRO A 129 -8.79 10.74 13.96
N ALA A 130 -8.87 11.62 12.96
CA ALA A 130 -8.01 12.79 12.90
C ALA A 130 -8.68 14.01 12.27
N GLU A 131 -8.27 15.17 12.77
CA GLU A 131 -8.51 16.47 12.15
C GLU A 131 -7.26 16.92 11.41
N ILE A 132 -7.46 17.73 10.37
CA ILE A 132 -6.38 18.33 9.62
C ILE A 132 -6.43 19.84 9.70
N GLY A 133 -5.27 20.48 9.60
CA GLY A 133 -5.15 21.91 9.36
C GLY A 133 -4.32 22.15 8.11
N ILE A 134 -4.67 23.19 7.35
CA ILE A 134 -3.91 23.61 6.17
C ILE A 134 -3.40 25.03 6.41
N ALA A 135 -2.11 25.24 6.16
CA ALA A 135 -1.47 26.54 6.27
C ALA A 135 -0.48 26.75 5.12
N SER A 136 -0.29 28.00 4.73
CA SER A 136 0.70 28.38 3.72
C SER A 136 1.48 29.60 4.18
N ALA A 137 2.77 29.65 3.82
CA ALA A 137 3.64 30.78 4.10
C ALA A 137 4.55 31.09 2.92
N TYR A 138 4.93 32.34 2.76
CA TYR A 138 5.89 32.76 1.75
C TYR A 138 7.31 32.78 2.33
N VAL A 139 8.24 32.01 1.76
CA VAL A 139 9.62 31.83 2.28
C VAL A 139 10.67 32.69 1.57
N GLY A 140 10.30 33.92 1.20
CA GLY A 140 11.23 34.85 0.56
C GLY A 140 11.65 34.42 -0.85
N LYS A 141 12.91 34.63 -1.23
CA LYS A 141 13.46 34.33 -2.57
C LYS A 141 14.49 33.18 -2.52
N VAL A 142 14.12 32.07 -1.88
CA VAL A 142 14.95 30.86 -1.83
C VAL A 142 15.03 30.23 -3.23
N GLY A 143 13.87 29.85 -3.77
CA GLY A 143 13.74 29.36 -5.13
C GLY A 143 13.82 30.51 -6.12
N LYS A 144 14.69 30.39 -7.11
CA LYS A 144 14.75 31.31 -8.25
C LYS A 144 14.73 30.53 -9.55
N ASN A 145 14.05 31.10 -10.54
CA ASN A 145 14.03 30.55 -11.87
C ASN A 145 15.44 30.57 -12.46
N ARG A 146 16.03 29.41 -12.76
CA ARG A 146 17.42 29.33 -13.21
C ARG A 146 17.61 29.68 -14.70
N ARG A 147 16.52 29.78 -15.47
CA ARG A 147 16.50 30.28 -16.85
C ARG A 147 16.43 31.81 -16.90
N ASN A 148 15.78 32.43 -15.91
CA ASN A 148 15.73 33.88 -15.74
C ASN A 148 15.71 34.26 -14.24
N PRO A 149 16.87 34.30 -13.55
CA PRO A 149 16.93 34.46 -12.09
C PRO A 149 16.36 35.77 -11.53
N LYS A 150 16.19 36.79 -12.38
CA LYS A 150 15.67 38.10 -11.99
C LYS A 150 14.16 38.20 -12.12
N HIS A 151 13.59 37.62 -13.18
CA HIS A 151 12.19 37.87 -13.56
C HIS A 151 11.39 36.60 -13.90
N GLY A 152 12.02 35.42 -13.91
CA GLY A 152 11.34 34.17 -14.19
C GLY A 152 10.43 33.71 -13.04
N PRO A 153 9.39 32.91 -13.33
CA PRO A 153 8.46 32.44 -12.33
C PRO A 153 9.14 31.49 -11.33
N ALA A 154 8.85 31.69 -10.04
CA ALA A 154 9.25 30.80 -8.96
C ALA A 154 8.21 30.83 -7.84
N ASP A 155 7.70 29.67 -7.48
CA ASP A 155 6.75 29.49 -6.38
C ASP A 155 7.52 29.31 -5.07
N ASN A 156 7.59 30.39 -4.28
CA ASN A 156 8.22 30.39 -2.95
C ASN A 156 7.19 30.25 -1.82
N GLN A 157 6.00 29.73 -2.10
CA GLN A 157 5.05 29.36 -1.07
C GLN A 157 5.39 27.97 -0.53
N VAL A 158 5.50 27.84 0.79
CA VAL A 158 5.49 26.55 1.47
C VAL A 158 4.05 26.26 1.90
N ASN A 159 3.54 25.08 1.58
CA ASN A 159 2.22 24.61 2.01
C ASN A 159 2.41 23.50 3.05
N THR A 160 1.64 23.55 4.12
CA THR A 160 1.70 22.60 5.23
C THR A 160 0.32 22.02 5.49
N VAL A 161 0.24 20.70 5.58
CA VAL A 161 -0.95 19.97 6.02
C VAL A 161 -0.60 19.28 7.33
N LEU A 162 -1.15 19.75 8.43
CA LEU A 162 -0.91 19.22 9.77
C LEU A 162 -2.04 18.25 10.13
N CYS A 163 -1.71 17.09 10.66
CA CYS A 163 -2.69 16.09 11.09
C CYS A 163 -2.60 15.86 12.61
N ARG A 164 -3.76 15.91 13.28
CA ARG A 164 -3.88 15.67 14.73
C ARG A 164 -4.91 14.59 15.00
N GLY A 165 -4.55 13.61 15.83
CA GLY A 165 -5.46 12.58 16.29
C GLY A 165 -6.52 13.17 17.20
N THR A 166 -7.80 12.93 16.90
CA THR A 166 -8.90 13.35 17.79
C THR A 166 -9.09 12.39 18.95
N ARG A 167 -8.67 11.13 18.78
CA ARG A 167 -8.65 10.12 19.85
C ARG A 167 -7.49 10.33 20.81
N SER A 168 -6.26 10.40 20.29
CA SER A 168 -5.06 10.56 21.12
C SER A 168 -4.80 11.99 21.58
N GLY A 169 -5.35 12.99 20.88
CA GLY A 169 -4.98 14.40 21.02
C GLY A 169 -3.59 14.75 20.45
N GLN A 170 -2.85 13.77 19.93
CA GLN A 170 -1.45 13.90 19.54
C GLN A 170 -1.30 14.41 18.11
N PHE A 171 -0.19 15.10 17.87
CA PHE A 171 0.30 15.37 16.52
C PHE A 171 0.71 14.06 15.84
N LEU A 172 0.08 13.72 14.72
CA LEU A 172 0.36 12.48 13.99
C LEU A 172 1.47 12.66 12.97
N GLY A 173 1.58 13.84 12.38
CA GLY A 173 2.53 14.15 11.34
C GLY A 173 2.10 15.36 10.52
N MET A 174 2.98 15.81 9.63
CA MET A 174 2.66 16.87 8.67
C MET A 174 3.23 16.60 7.28
N ILE A 175 2.54 17.11 6.27
CA ILE A 175 3.03 17.18 4.90
C ILE A 175 3.53 18.60 4.64
N VAL A 176 4.73 18.72 4.06
CA VAL A 176 5.35 19.99 3.68
C VAL A 176 5.58 19.97 2.17
N ASN A 177 5.01 20.93 1.45
CA ASN A 177 5.24 21.12 0.02
C ASN A 177 6.01 22.40 -0.26
N PHE A 178 7.09 22.30 -1.02
CA PHE A 178 7.89 23.45 -1.45
C PHE A 178 8.44 23.26 -2.86
N SER A 179 8.32 24.27 -3.71
CA SER A 179 8.65 24.21 -5.16
C SER A 179 10.09 24.68 -5.44
N CYS A 180 11.09 23.91 -5.02
CA CYS A 180 12.50 24.20 -5.31
C CYS A 180 13.31 22.91 -5.51
N HIS A 181 14.35 22.92 -6.35
CA HIS A 181 15.24 21.75 -6.47
C HIS A 181 16.12 21.57 -5.22
N PRO A 182 16.19 20.37 -4.62
CA PRO A 182 17.19 20.05 -3.59
C PRO A 182 18.55 19.75 -4.19
N THR A 183 19.16 20.83 -4.68
CA THR A 183 20.47 20.87 -5.31
C THR A 183 21.37 21.91 -4.64
N VAL A 184 21.22 22.17 -3.34
CA VAL A 184 22.11 23.13 -2.66
C VAL A 184 23.55 22.70 -2.84
N LEU A 185 23.85 21.43 -2.56
CA LEU A 185 25.19 20.88 -2.76
C LEU A 185 25.48 20.57 -4.22
N ALA A 186 26.71 20.82 -4.68
CA ALA A 186 27.15 20.60 -6.05
C ALA A 186 27.62 19.17 -6.32
N MET A 187 28.04 18.91 -7.56
CA MET A 187 28.47 17.59 -8.02
C MET A 187 29.74 17.08 -7.34
N ASP A 188 30.54 17.98 -6.77
CA ASP A 188 31.72 17.69 -5.95
C ASP A 188 31.37 17.14 -4.56
N ASN A 189 30.12 17.27 -4.11
CA ASN A 189 29.65 16.57 -2.92
C ASN A 189 29.53 15.06 -3.20
N MET A 190 30.34 14.30 -2.47
CA MET A 190 30.34 12.83 -2.52
C MET A 190 29.76 12.21 -1.24
N ARG A 191 29.05 12.97 -0.41
CA ARG A 191 28.39 12.46 0.81
C ARG A 191 26.87 12.36 0.62
N ILE A 192 26.28 11.28 1.12
CA ILE A 192 24.84 11.06 1.11
C ILE A 192 24.14 12.09 2.01
N THR A 193 23.08 12.73 1.49
CA THR A 193 22.27 13.70 2.24
C THR A 193 20.88 13.86 1.60
N ALA A 194 19.88 14.14 2.44
CA ALA A 194 18.55 14.53 2.00
C ALA A 194 18.48 16.01 1.56
N ASP A 195 19.60 16.74 1.56
CA ASP A 195 19.70 18.18 1.26
C ASP A 195 18.78 19.02 2.17
N TYR A 196 18.32 20.20 1.74
CA TYR A 196 17.50 21.06 2.58
C TYR A 196 16.17 20.42 3.02
N PRO A 197 15.53 19.47 2.30
CA PRO A 197 14.41 18.69 2.84
C PRO A 197 14.76 18.01 4.17
N GLY A 198 15.94 17.39 4.27
CA GLY A 198 16.44 16.81 5.51
C GLY A 198 16.64 17.86 6.61
N GLU A 199 17.21 19.01 6.27
CA GLU A 199 17.40 20.12 7.22
C GLU A 199 16.08 20.75 7.67
N ILE A 200 15.02 20.78 6.84
CA ILE A 200 13.66 21.14 7.27
C ILE A 200 13.16 20.17 8.34
N ARG A 201 13.24 18.85 8.09
CA ARG A 201 12.79 17.84 9.06
C ARG A 201 13.55 17.96 10.38
N LYS A 202 14.88 18.15 10.30
CA LYS A 202 15.74 18.34 11.47
C LYS A 202 15.39 19.61 12.23
N TYR A 203 15.16 20.72 11.54
CA TYR A 203 14.78 21.97 12.18
C TYR A 203 13.45 21.88 12.90
N LEU A 204 12.42 21.34 12.24
CA LEU A 204 11.10 21.11 12.84
C LEU A 204 11.20 20.14 14.03
N SER A 205 11.97 19.06 13.90
CA SER A 205 12.22 18.14 15.03
C SER A 205 12.87 18.83 16.23
N GLN A 206 13.64 19.91 16.04
CA GLN A 206 14.28 20.65 17.11
C GLN A 206 13.41 21.77 17.70
N HIS A 207 12.59 22.44 16.88
CA HIS A 207 11.92 23.69 17.26
C HIS A 207 10.39 23.59 17.31
N PHE A 208 9.79 22.61 16.65
CA PHE A 208 8.36 22.32 16.81
C PHE A 208 8.16 21.48 18.09
N PRO A 209 7.26 21.88 19.01
CA PRO A 209 7.11 21.25 20.32
C PRO A 209 6.68 19.79 20.22
N GLU A 210 5.87 19.45 19.22
CA GLU A 210 5.34 18.10 19.03
C GLU A 210 6.25 17.28 18.10
N LYS A 211 6.29 15.96 18.32
CA LYS A 211 7.15 15.05 17.55
C LYS A 211 6.28 14.16 16.67
N GLY A 212 6.67 14.05 15.40
CA GLY A 212 6.02 13.17 14.44
C GLY A 212 6.69 13.26 13.07
N PRO A 213 6.31 12.39 12.12
CA PRO A 213 6.88 12.35 10.79
C PRO A 213 6.59 13.63 9.98
N VAL A 214 7.54 14.01 9.12
CA VAL A 214 7.42 15.14 8.19
C VAL A 214 7.61 14.64 6.76
N LEU A 215 6.51 14.55 6.01
CA LEU A 215 6.49 14.11 4.62
C LEU A 215 6.75 15.32 3.71
N PHE A 216 7.89 15.33 3.02
CA PHE A 216 8.25 16.43 2.11
C PHE A 216 7.82 16.11 0.66
N ILE A 217 7.21 17.07 -0.02
CA ILE A 217 6.78 16.95 -1.42
C ILE A 217 7.35 18.12 -2.23
N ASN A 218 8.01 17.84 -3.34
CA ASN A 218 8.36 18.91 -4.27
C ASN A 218 7.16 19.34 -5.10
N GLY A 219 7.03 20.66 -5.26
CA GLY A 219 6.16 21.25 -6.27
C GLY A 219 6.79 21.29 -7.66
N ALA A 220 6.24 22.14 -8.52
CA ALA A 220 6.74 22.35 -9.88
C ALA A 220 8.02 23.20 -9.85
N CYS A 221 9.17 22.54 -9.83
CA CYS A 221 10.48 23.18 -9.73
C CYS A 221 11.44 22.89 -10.89
N GLY A 222 11.00 22.30 -12.01
CA GLY A 222 11.86 21.92 -13.14
C GLY A 222 12.83 23.00 -13.63
N ASP A 223 12.47 24.26 -13.48
CA ASP A 223 13.30 25.42 -13.82
C ASP A 223 13.64 26.32 -12.61
N VAL A 224 13.53 25.82 -11.38
CA VAL A 224 13.72 26.56 -10.13
C VAL A 224 14.73 25.86 -9.21
N ASN A 225 15.81 26.56 -8.84
CA ASN A 225 16.82 26.03 -7.93
C ASN A 225 17.14 27.04 -6.79
N PRO A 226 17.83 26.59 -5.71
CA PRO A 226 18.12 27.42 -4.56
C PRO A 226 19.30 28.35 -4.88
N GLY A 227 19.00 29.48 -5.53
CA GLY A 227 19.97 30.53 -5.84
C GLY A 227 19.91 31.09 -7.26
N GLY A 228 19.26 30.41 -8.20
CA GLY A 228 19.15 30.83 -9.60
C GLY A 228 20.44 30.66 -10.38
N TYR A 229 21.28 29.68 -10.03
CA TYR A 229 22.56 29.43 -10.72
C TYR A 229 22.36 28.55 -11.97
N SER A 230 23.29 28.62 -12.92
CA SER A 230 23.24 27.85 -14.16
C SER A 230 23.36 26.34 -13.91
N PRO A 231 22.46 25.52 -14.50
CA PRO A 231 22.60 24.06 -14.54
C PRO A 231 23.89 23.60 -15.23
N GLU A 232 24.30 24.27 -16.30
CA GLU A 232 25.53 23.97 -17.04
C GLU A 232 26.76 24.20 -16.18
N ASP A 233 26.86 25.35 -15.50
CA ASP A 233 27.96 25.61 -14.57
C ASP A 233 27.99 24.59 -13.43
N SER A 234 26.83 24.17 -12.94
CA SER A 234 26.71 23.08 -11.96
C SER A 234 27.20 21.74 -12.53
N ALA A 235 26.87 21.40 -13.77
CA ALA A 235 27.25 20.15 -14.42
C ALA A 235 28.74 20.12 -14.82
N LEU A 236 29.35 21.30 -14.99
CA LEU A 236 30.78 21.46 -15.20
C LEU A 236 31.59 21.45 -13.89
N GLY A 237 30.91 21.45 -12.73
CA GLY A 237 31.56 21.48 -11.42
C GLY A 237 32.22 22.82 -11.12
N LYS A 238 31.73 23.92 -11.71
CA LYS A 238 32.24 25.25 -11.39
C LYS A 238 31.89 25.63 -9.96
N GLU A 239 32.77 26.42 -9.35
CA GLU A 239 32.52 26.97 -8.03
C GLU A 239 31.34 27.95 -8.09
N ILE A 240 30.27 27.61 -7.36
CA ILE A 240 29.06 28.43 -7.27
C ILE A 240 28.87 28.80 -5.79
N ARG A 241 28.72 30.09 -5.53
CA ARG A 241 28.54 30.62 -4.18
C ARG A 241 27.32 30.00 -3.50
N ASN A 242 27.42 29.78 -2.17
CA ASN A 242 26.34 29.29 -1.31
C ASN A 242 25.89 27.84 -1.63
N ARG A 243 26.77 27.00 -2.18
CA ARG A 243 26.51 25.56 -2.37
C ARG A 243 27.14 24.70 -1.26
N THR A 244 26.76 24.97 -0.02
CA THR A 244 27.38 24.36 1.17
C THR A 244 26.32 23.76 2.11
N PHE A 245 26.74 22.85 2.98
CA PHE A 245 25.88 22.30 4.05
C PHE A 245 25.32 23.41 4.95
N GLU A 246 26.11 24.45 5.25
CA GLU A 246 25.62 25.60 6.01
C GLU A 246 24.48 26.33 5.31
N TRP A 247 24.53 26.45 3.99
CA TRP A 247 23.47 27.08 3.23
C TRP A 247 22.22 26.20 3.17
N SER A 248 22.39 24.89 3.04
CA SER A 248 21.29 23.91 3.12
C SER A 248 20.57 24.00 4.47
N LYS A 249 21.34 24.08 5.57
CA LYS A 249 20.83 24.33 6.92
C LYS A 249 20.09 25.67 7.02
N LYS A 250 20.62 26.76 6.47
CA LYS A 250 19.95 28.08 6.47
C LYS A 250 18.61 28.05 5.74
N ILE A 251 18.52 27.33 4.63
CA ILE A 251 17.25 27.13 3.92
C ILE A 251 16.28 26.33 4.80
N GLY A 252 16.75 25.23 5.41
CA GLY A 252 15.93 24.44 6.33
C GLY A 252 15.37 25.25 7.51
N GLN A 253 16.21 26.10 8.11
CA GLN A 253 15.81 27.04 9.17
C GLN A 253 14.76 28.04 8.68
N LEU A 254 15.02 28.72 7.55
CA LEU A 254 14.12 29.73 7.02
C LEU A 254 12.74 29.15 6.67
N VAL A 255 12.71 27.98 6.02
CA VAL A 255 11.47 27.30 5.67
C VAL A 255 10.77 26.80 6.94
N GLY A 256 11.49 26.15 7.86
CA GLY A 256 10.95 25.65 9.11
C GLY A 256 10.36 26.74 10.01
N ASP A 257 11.00 27.89 10.12
CA ASP A 257 10.48 29.05 10.86
C ASP A 257 9.15 29.56 10.30
N ASN A 258 9.03 29.63 8.98
CA ASN A 258 7.79 30.07 8.33
C ASN A 258 6.68 29.02 8.45
N ILE A 259 7.03 27.73 8.48
CA ILE A 259 6.08 26.66 8.79
C ILE A 259 5.55 26.85 10.22
N ILE A 260 6.42 26.93 11.23
CA ILE A 260 6.03 27.07 12.64
C ILE A 260 5.13 28.29 12.83
N LYS A 261 5.50 29.46 12.27
CA LYS A 261 4.68 30.67 12.35
C LYS A 261 3.32 30.55 11.67
N SER A 262 3.22 29.78 10.59
CA SER A 262 1.96 29.64 9.84
C SER A 262 0.99 28.68 10.52
N ILE A 263 1.50 27.63 11.16
CA ILE A 263 0.66 26.64 11.85
C ILE A 263 0.14 27.13 13.21
N GLU A 264 0.75 28.15 13.84
CA GLU A 264 0.23 28.78 15.07
C GLU A 264 -1.21 29.29 14.95
N LYS A 265 -1.64 29.65 13.73
CA LYS A 265 -2.98 30.18 13.43
C LYS A 265 -3.87 29.18 12.70
N ILE A 266 -3.44 27.93 12.61
CA ILE A 266 -4.13 26.91 11.83
C ILE A 266 -5.46 26.54 12.49
N LYS A 267 -6.52 26.46 11.69
CA LYS A 267 -7.79 25.91 12.13
C LYS A 267 -7.85 24.44 11.73
N LEU A 268 -8.08 23.58 12.72
CA LEU A 268 -8.29 22.16 12.49
C LEU A 268 -9.74 21.92 12.08
N PHE A 269 -9.96 20.97 11.18
CA PHE A 269 -11.27 20.52 10.74
C PHE A 269 -11.25 19.03 10.43
N ASN A 270 -12.43 18.38 10.51
CA ASN A 270 -12.61 16.98 10.13
C ASN A 270 -12.87 16.89 8.62
N PRO A 271 -11.98 16.26 7.82
CA PRO A 271 -12.19 16.15 6.39
C PRO A 271 -13.39 15.30 6.03
N GLU A 272 -14.01 15.63 4.90
CA GLU A 272 -15.09 14.81 4.33
C GLU A 272 -14.73 14.29 2.95
N GLY A 273 -14.91 12.97 2.79
CA GLY A 273 -14.77 12.27 1.51
C GLY A 273 -13.33 12.19 1.04
N ILE A 274 -12.94 11.05 0.49
CA ILE A 274 -11.68 10.90 -0.24
C ILE A 274 -12.03 10.57 -1.68
N GLN A 275 -11.38 11.27 -2.62
CA GLN A 275 -11.38 10.90 -4.03
C GLN A 275 -9.95 10.68 -4.49
N SER A 276 -9.76 9.65 -5.30
CA SER A 276 -8.50 9.42 -5.97
C SER A 276 -8.72 8.80 -7.32
N SER A 277 -7.95 9.26 -8.31
CA SER A 277 -7.95 8.70 -9.66
C SER A 277 -6.59 8.90 -10.30
N GLU A 278 -6.25 8.01 -11.21
CA GLU A 278 -5.04 8.07 -12.02
C GLU A 278 -5.44 7.96 -13.49
N LYS A 279 -4.80 8.76 -14.35
CA LYS A 279 -4.96 8.67 -15.79
C LYS A 279 -3.61 8.62 -16.47
N ASN A 280 -3.39 7.55 -17.24
CA ASN A 280 -2.31 7.49 -18.21
C ASN A 280 -2.70 8.29 -19.46
N ILE A 281 -1.90 9.29 -19.80
CA ILE A 281 -2.08 10.15 -20.96
C ILE A 281 -0.89 9.99 -21.91
N GLU A 282 -1.17 9.98 -23.22
CA GLU A 282 -0.13 9.83 -24.25
C GLU A 282 0.44 11.19 -24.63
N VAL A 283 1.70 11.47 -24.26
CA VAL A 283 2.35 12.77 -24.51
C VAL A 283 3.37 12.64 -25.66
N PRO A 284 3.26 13.47 -26.72
CA PRO A 284 4.21 13.46 -27.83
C PRO A 284 5.64 13.83 -27.41
N MET A 285 6.58 12.95 -27.72
CA MET A 285 8.00 13.15 -27.52
C MET A 285 8.61 14.00 -28.65
N LYS A 286 9.71 14.69 -28.36
CA LYS A 286 10.57 15.28 -29.39
C LYS A 286 11.15 14.16 -30.25
N LYS A 287 11.35 14.45 -31.54
CA LYS A 287 12.04 13.54 -32.44
C LYS A 287 13.47 13.32 -31.94
N MET A 288 13.77 12.09 -31.53
CA MET A 288 15.11 11.67 -31.13
C MET A 288 15.85 11.05 -32.31
N PRO A 289 17.18 11.22 -32.39
CA PRO A 289 18.01 10.46 -33.33
C PRO A 289 17.96 8.96 -33.02
N LEU A 290 18.38 8.12 -33.95
CA LEU A 290 18.58 6.70 -33.66
C LEU A 290 19.69 6.55 -32.60
N PRO A 291 19.65 5.54 -31.71
CA PRO A 291 20.70 5.37 -30.71
C PRO A 291 22.10 5.24 -31.31
N ALA A 292 22.24 4.58 -32.47
CA ALA A 292 23.50 4.49 -33.18
C ALA A 292 24.03 5.86 -33.62
N GLU A 293 23.16 6.75 -34.10
CA GLU A 293 23.53 8.12 -34.49
C GLU A 293 23.92 8.96 -33.26
N ALA A 294 23.17 8.83 -32.16
CA ALA A 294 23.47 9.51 -30.92
C ALA A 294 24.80 9.03 -30.30
N GLU A 295 25.10 7.74 -30.43
CA GLU A 295 26.36 7.16 -29.97
C GLU A 295 27.55 7.64 -30.80
N ILE A 296 27.40 7.74 -32.12
CA ILE A 296 28.41 8.37 -33.00
C ILE A 296 28.63 9.82 -32.58
N ALA A 297 27.56 10.58 -32.32
CA ALA A 297 27.68 11.97 -31.89
C ALA A 297 28.38 12.13 -30.53
N LEU A 298 28.13 11.22 -29.58
CA LEU A 298 28.83 11.19 -28.29
C LEU A 298 30.31 10.89 -28.48
N ARG A 299 30.66 9.84 -29.24
CA ARG A 299 32.05 9.48 -29.53
C ARG A 299 32.81 10.62 -30.22
N GLU A 300 32.15 11.33 -31.14
CA GLU A 300 32.76 12.48 -31.81
C GLU A 300 32.97 13.65 -30.83
N ALA A 301 32.01 13.94 -29.95
CA ALA A 301 32.16 14.96 -28.92
C ALA A 301 33.33 14.63 -27.96
N GLU A 302 33.42 13.37 -27.51
CA GLU A 302 34.50 12.87 -26.66
C GLU A 302 35.86 12.96 -27.37
N ARG A 303 35.93 12.58 -28.65
CA ARG A 303 37.13 12.68 -29.47
C ARG A 303 37.60 14.13 -29.62
N LEU A 304 36.68 15.07 -29.83
CA LEU A 304 37.01 16.49 -29.94
C LEU A 304 37.50 17.06 -28.62
N LEU A 305 36.90 16.67 -27.49
CA LEU A 305 37.35 17.05 -26.16
C LEU A 305 38.76 16.51 -25.86
N GLU A 306 39.02 15.24 -26.17
CA GLU A 306 40.31 14.61 -25.92
C GLU A 306 41.41 15.20 -26.81
N LYS A 307 41.10 15.46 -28.09
CA LYS A 307 42.02 16.13 -29.00
C LYS A 307 42.44 17.50 -28.48
N GLU A 308 41.48 18.29 -27.97
CA GLU A 308 41.78 19.63 -27.43
C GLU A 308 42.64 19.58 -26.16
N LYS A 309 42.47 18.55 -25.31
CA LYS A 309 43.33 18.34 -24.12
C LYS A 309 44.78 18.00 -24.49
N ILE A 310 44.99 17.23 -25.56
CA ILE A 310 46.32 16.76 -25.97
C ILE A 310 47.02 17.83 -26.84
N ILE A 311 46.29 18.43 -27.78
CA ILE A 311 46.81 19.44 -28.71
C ILE A 311 45.87 20.65 -28.67
N PRO A 312 46.11 21.63 -27.77
CA PRO A 312 45.27 22.81 -27.66
C PRO A 312 45.23 23.59 -28.97
N SER A 313 44.03 23.78 -29.52
CA SER A 313 43.76 24.56 -30.72
C SER A 313 43.09 25.91 -30.42
N GLY A 314 42.84 26.20 -29.14
CA GLY A 314 42.18 27.42 -28.66
C GLY A 314 40.66 27.29 -28.56
N LYS A 315 40.12 26.07 -28.62
CA LYS A 315 38.69 25.82 -28.44
C LYS A 315 38.31 25.88 -26.97
N ASP A 316 37.09 26.32 -26.69
CA ASP A 316 36.55 26.36 -25.34
C ASP A 316 36.34 24.94 -24.78
N LEU A 317 37.17 24.56 -23.80
CA LEU A 317 37.11 23.26 -23.13
C LEU A 317 35.78 23.06 -22.38
N ASP A 318 35.18 24.10 -21.82
CA ASP A 318 33.90 23.99 -21.12
C ASP A 318 32.78 23.70 -22.10
N GLN A 319 32.77 24.36 -23.25
CA GLN A 319 31.81 24.06 -24.32
C GLN A 319 31.96 22.64 -24.85
N LEU A 320 33.18 22.13 -25.00
CA LEU A 320 33.43 20.74 -25.42
C LEU A 320 32.95 19.73 -24.38
N LYS A 321 33.16 19.98 -23.08
CA LYS A 321 32.59 19.16 -22.00
C LYS A 321 31.07 19.17 -22.02
N LEU A 322 30.44 20.34 -22.18
CA LEU A 322 28.98 20.46 -22.29
C LEU A 322 28.44 19.68 -23.49
N ASN A 323 29.14 19.70 -24.62
CA ASN A 323 28.75 18.90 -25.80
C ASN A 323 28.75 17.40 -25.49
N CYS A 324 29.73 16.91 -24.73
CA CYS A 324 29.76 15.50 -24.29
C CYS A 324 28.57 15.18 -23.38
N ILE A 325 28.28 16.06 -22.40
CA ILE A 325 27.14 15.91 -21.48
C ILE A 325 25.83 15.87 -22.26
N TYR A 326 25.59 16.83 -23.15
CA TYR A 326 24.39 16.87 -23.97
C TYR A 326 24.26 15.66 -24.90
N ALA A 327 25.36 15.20 -25.51
CA ALA A 327 25.35 14.01 -26.35
C ALA A 327 25.03 12.73 -25.56
N SER A 328 25.58 12.60 -24.34
CA SER A 328 25.30 11.48 -23.43
C SER A 328 23.83 11.44 -23.00
N ILE A 329 23.28 12.59 -22.59
CA ILE A 329 21.87 12.71 -22.26
C ILE A 329 20.98 12.36 -23.47
N LYS A 330 21.35 12.85 -24.66
CA LYS A 330 20.60 12.58 -25.90
C LYS A 330 20.64 11.09 -26.28
N LEU A 331 21.77 10.41 -26.07
CA LEU A 331 21.88 8.95 -26.24
C LEU A 331 20.97 8.19 -25.28
N ASN A 332 20.95 8.57 -24.00
CA ASN A 332 20.05 7.96 -23.00
C ASN A 332 18.58 8.09 -23.42
N TYR A 333 18.16 9.28 -23.84
CA TYR A 333 16.79 9.49 -24.30
C TYR A 333 16.48 8.84 -25.64
N ALA A 334 17.44 8.76 -26.57
CA ALA A 334 17.29 7.99 -27.80
C ALA A 334 17.02 6.50 -27.52
N ARG A 335 17.74 5.91 -26.55
CA ARG A 335 17.50 4.53 -26.09
C ARG A 335 16.12 4.38 -25.46
N LYS A 336 15.74 5.28 -24.56
CA LYS A 336 14.40 5.27 -23.93
C LYS A 336 13.27 5.43 -24.96
N ALA A 337 13.47 6.27 -25.98
CA ALA A 337 12.49 6.48 -27.04
C ALA A 337 12.22 5.22 -27.87
N GLN A 338 13.13 4.23 -27.91
CA GLN A 338 12.88 2.96 -28.61
C GLN A 338 11.73 2.15 -27.99
N ALA A 339 11.45 2.33 -26.70
CA ALA A 339 10.29 1.72 -26.05
C ALA A 339 8.96 2.34 -26.51
N PHE A 340 9.01 3.46 -27.26
CA PHE A 340 7.87 4.24 -27.69
C PHE A 340 7.90 4.49 -29.21
N PRO A 341 7.79 3.46 -30.06
CA PRO A 341 7.93 3.60 -31.52
C PRO A 341 6.89 4.54 -32.16
N GLY A 342 5.75 4.76 -31.48
CA GLY A 342 4.73 5.74 -31.90
C GLY A 342 5.07 7.20 -31.58
N GLY A 343 6.24 7.48 -30.98
CA GLY A 343 6.69 8.83 -30.62
C GLY A 343 5.88 9.47 -29.49
N LYS A 344 5.13 8.68 -28.71
CA LYS A 344 4.34 9.13 -27.55
C LYS A 344 4.69 8.27 -26.35
N ALA A 345 4.86 8.90 -25.20
CA ALA A 345 5.11 8.21 -23.94
C ALA A 345 3.89 8.34 -23.01
N PRO A 346 3.50 7.26 -22.30
CA PRO A 346 2.46 7.32 -21.29
C PRO A 346 2.97 8.06 -20.05
N ILE A 347 2.17 9.01 -19.59
CA ILE A 347 2.39 9.82 -18.40
C ILE A 347 1.21 9.61 -17.44
N ALA A 348 1.48 9.13 -16.23
CA ALA A 348 0.47 8.98 -15.19
C ALA A 348 0.22 10.32 -14.49
N VAL A 349 -0.97 10.91 -14.67
CA VAL A 349 -1.43 12.05 -13.87
C VAL A 349 -2.36 11.50 -12.79
N GLN A 350 -2.03 11.73 -11.52
CA GLN A 350 -2.74 11.14 -10.38
C GLN A 350 -3.25 12.21 -9.44
N VAL A 351 -4.52 12.17 -9.07
CA VAL A 351 -5.10 13.05 -8.04
C VAL A 351 -5.45 12.25 -6.79
N ILE A 352 -5.17 12.83 -5.63
CA ILE A 352 -5.71 12.42 -4.32
C ILE A 352 -6.27 13.69 -3.68
N SER A 353 -7.55 13.70 -3.33
CA SER A 353 -8.21 14.86 -2.75
C SER A 353 -9.20 14.49 -1.65
N PHE A 354 -9.46 15.46 -0.78
CA PHE A 354 -10.49 15.39 0.24
C PHE A 354 -10.91 16.81 0.61
N GLN A 355 -12.23 17.02 0.74
CA GLN A 355 -12.83 18.34 0.97
C GLN A 355 -12.26 19.44 0.04
N ASN A 356 -11.43 20.35 0.57
CA ASN A 356 -10.89 21.52 -0.14
C ASN A 356 -9.38 21.39 -0.47
N LEU A 357 -8.80 20.20 -0.32
CA LEU A 357 -7.39 19.92 -0.60
C LEU A 357 -7.25 18.89 -1.71
N ALA A 358 -6.34 19.13 -2.65
CA ALA A 358 -5.93 18.17 -3.66
C ALA A 358 -4.40 18.09 -3.80
N PHE A 359 -3.89 16.87 -3.94
CA PHE A 359 -2.55 16.55 -4.39
C PHE A 359 -2.62 16.07 -5.84
N ILE A 360 -1.89 16.71 -6.75
CA ILE A 360 -1.83 16.33 -8.16
C ILE A 360 -0.41 15.91 -8.54
N GLY A 361 -0.25 14.63 -8.84
CA GLY A 361 1.01 13.94 -9.07
C GLY A 361 1.43 13.92 -10.53
N PHE A 362 2.72 14.17 -10.79
CA PHE A 362 3.33 14.08 -12.13
C PHE A 362 4.69 13.36 -12.12
N PRO A 363 5.01 12.55 -13.13
CA PRO A 363 6.24 11.76 -13.18
C PRO A 363 7.40 12.53 -13.81
N GLY A 364 7.79 13.68 -13.26
CA GLY A 364 8.99 14.38 -13.72
C GLY A 364 9.13 15.83 -13.27
N GLU A 365 10.00 16.56 -13.99
CA GLU A 365 10.43 17.94 -13.69
C GLU A 365 9.51 18.95 -14.39
N ILE A 366 8.39 19.26 -13.72
CA ILE A 366 7.39 20.22 -14.19
C ILE A 366 7.89 21.65 -13.98
N PHE A 367 7.84 22.48 -15.01
CA PHE A 367 8.19 23.90 -14.91
C PHE A 367 7.22 24.66 -13.99
N CYS A 368 7.73 25.66 -13.30
CA CYS A 368 6.96 26.43 -12.31
C CYS A 368 5.69 27.06 -12.91
N SER A 369 5.74 27.54 -14.15
CA SER A 369 4.57 28.15 -14.82
C SER A 369 3.43 27.15 -15.02
N ILE A 370 3.72 25.91 -15.41
CA ILE A 370 2.72 24.85 -15.58
C ILE A 370 2.02 24.57 -14.24
N GLY A 371 2.81 24.46 -13.16
CA GLY A 371 2.27 24.28 -11.81
C GLY A 371 1.37 25.44 -11.37
N ASN A 372 1.74 26.68 -11.69
CA ASN A 372 0.94 27.86 -11.36
C ASN A 372 -0.39 27.87 -12.11
N ILE A 373 -0.40 27.54 -13.41
CA ILE A 373 -1.63 27.46 -14.22
C ILE A 373 -2.57 26.39 -13.64
N ILE A 374 -2.05 25.21 -13.28
CA ILE A 374 -2.86 24.13 -12.69
C ILE A 374 -3.47 24.58 -11.35
N LYS A 375 -2.70 25.27 -10.51
CA LYS A 375 -3.21 25.82 -9.24
C LYS A 375 -4.32 26.86 -9.48
N GLU A 376 -4.14 27.75 -10.45
CA GLU A 376 -5.12 28.79 -10.81
C GLU A 376 -6.42 28.20 -11.35
N HIS A 377 -6.34 27.13 -12.15
CA HIS A 377 -7.51 26.45 -12.73
C HIS A 377 -8.18 25.45 -11.78
N SER A 378 -7.57 25.18 -10.61
CA SER A 378 -8.08 24.18 -9.68
C SER A 378 -9.33 24.68 -8.97
N PRO A 379 -10.38 23.85 -8.86
CA PRO A 379 -11.54 24.16 -8.02
C PRO A 379 -11.25 24.02 -6.51
N PHE A 380 -10.11 23.40 -6.14
CA PHE A 380 -9.72 23.26 -4.74
C PHE A 380 -8.99 24.50 -4.25
N GLU A 381 -9.42 25.01 -3.09
CA GLU A 381 -8.77 26.13 -2.40
C GLU A 381 -7.28 25.88 -2.16
N ASN A 382 -6.92 24.64 -1.86
CA ASN A 382 -5.54 24.21 -1.66
C ASN A 382 -5.17 23.13 -2.67
N THR A 383 -4.28 23.46 -3.59
CA THR A 383 -3.78 22.52 -4.61
C THR A 383 -2.27 22.37 -4.50
N VAL A 384 -1.84 21.18 -4.11
CA VAL A 384 -0.44 20.78 -3.99
C VAL A 384 -0.01 20.08 -5.27
N ILE A 385 0.93 20.67 -5.98
CA ILE A 385 1.63 19.97 -7.07
C ILE A 385 2.60 18.99 -6.41
N ALA A 386 2.51 17.71 -6.78
CA ALA A 386 3.40 16.64 -6.35
C ALA A 386 4.24 16.16 -7.55
N ALA A 387 5.36 16.84 -7.79
CA ALA A 387 6.30 16.43 -8.83
C ALA A 387 7.03 15.12 -8.44
N TYR A 388 7.70 14.50 -9.42
CA TYR A 388 8.47 13.26 -9.23
C TYR A 388 7.67 12.07 -8.69
N ALA A 389 6.36 12.03 -8.99
CA ALA A 389 5.45 10.99 -8.53
C ALA A 389 5.44 9.79 -9.50
N ASN A 390 5.56 8.59 -8.92
CA ASN A 390 5.37 7.26 -9.48
C ASN A 390 6.37 6.81 -10.57
N ASP A 391 6.95 7.75 -11.31
CA ASP A 391 7.91 7.51 -12.38
C ASP A 391 8.73 8.80 -12.62
N TYR A 392 9.70 8.77 -13.53
CA TYR A 392 10.47 9.93 -13.95
C TYR A 392 10.70 9.96 -15.46
N LYS A 393 10.14 10.98 -16.09
CA LYS A 393 10.11 11.18 -17.54
C LYS A 393 10.92 12.40 -18.01
N GLY A 394 11.75 12.96 -17.12
CA GLY A 394 12.58 14.15 -17.40
C GLY A 394 11.79 15.45 -17.28
N TYR A 395 12.23 16.47 -18.03
CA TYR A 395 11.65 17.81 -18.01
C TYR A 395 10.40 17.94 -18.86
N PHE A 396 9.46 18.76 -18.37
CA PHE A 396 8.28 19.21 -19.09
C PHE A 396 8.33 20.73 -19.27
N PRO A 397 8.89 21.21 -20.40
CA PRO A 397 8.99 22.63 -20.68
C PRO A 397 7.64 23.26 -21.00
N CYS A 398 7.49 24.55 -20.69
CA CYS A 398 6.35 25.36 -21.11
C CYS A 398 6.60 26.07 -22.46
N GLU A 399 5.57 26.71 -23.00
CA GLU A 399 5.60 27.42 -24.29
C GLU A 399 6.69 28.48 -24.36
N ASP A 400 7.00 29.14 -23.24
CA ASP A 400 8.05 30.16 -23.16
C ASP A 400 9.47 29.61 -23.44
N ALA A 401 9.65 28.28 -23.43
CA ALA A 401 10.90 27.60 -23.71
C ALA A 401 11.09 27.33 -25.20
N LEU A 402 10.05 27.48 -26.01
CA LEU A 402 10.14 27.28 -27.45
C LEU A 402 11.15 28.25 -28.07
N GLY A 403 12.09 27.72 -28.86
CA GLY A 403 13.12 28.51 -29.53
C GLY A 403 14.20 29.08 -28.60
N LYS A 404 14.13 28.83 -27.29
CA LYS A 404 15.19 29.20 -26.34
C LYS A 404 16.15 28.06 -26.12
N ASP A 405 17.44 28.39 -26.13
CA ASP A 405 18.52 27.43 -26.02
C ASP A 405 18.95 27.22 -24.56
N THR A 406 18.03 26.73 -23.71
CA THR A 406 18.31 26.49 -22.28
C THR A 406 18.55 25.01 -21.99
N TYR A 407 19.31 24.72 -20.92
CA TYR A 407 19.58 23.35 -20.44
C TYR A 407 18.33 22.48 -20.42
N GLU A 408 17.29 22.91 -19.72
CA GLU A 408 16.07 22.13 -19.49
C GLU A 408 15.37 21.78 -20.80
N TYR A 409 15.35 22.72 -21.76
CA TYR A 409 14.77 22.47 -23.07
C TYR A 409 15.63 21.50 -23.90
N ARG A 410 16.97 21.65 -23.88
CA ARG A 410 17.90 20.74 -24.58
C ARG A 410 17.78 19.30 -24.11
N VAL A 411 17.59 19.11 -22.80
CA VAL A 411 17.55 17.79 -22.16
C VAL A 411 16.14 17.27 -21.92
N ALA A 412 15.09 17.98 -22.37
CA ALA A 412 13.72 17.50 -22.28
C ALA A 412 13.41 16.45 -23.36
N CYS A 413 12.72 15.38 -22.96
CA CYS A 413 12.08 14.44 -23.90
C CYS A 413 10.87 15.05 -24.61
N PHE A 414 10.21 16.01 -23.97
CA PHE A 414 8.96 16.59 -24.44
C PHE A 414 9.17 18.02 -24.91
N GLY A 415 8.39 18.42 -25.90
CA GLY A 415 8.28 19.81 -26.32
C GLY A 415 7.15 20.53 -25.57
N PRO A 416 6.97 21.83 -25.82
CA PRO A 416 6.00 22.65 -25.10
C PRO A 416 4.55 22.23 -25.29
N GLN A 417 4.24 21.46 -26.34
CA GLN A 417 2.92 20.84 -26.52
C GLN A 417 2.49 19.94 -25.35
N ALA A 418 3.44 19.49 -24.52
CA ALA A 418 3.12 18.73 -23.31
C ALA A 418 2.39 19.58 -22.26
N GLU A 419 2.62 20.89 -22.21
CA GLU A 419 1.97 21.81 -21.27
C GLU A 419 0.45 21.73 -21.36
N ALA A 420 -0.11 21.91 -22.56
CA ALA A 420 -1.56 21.90 -22.76
C ALA A 420 -2.19 20.55 -22.35
N LEU A 421 -1.50 19.44 -22.59
CA LEU A 421 -1.97 18.10 -22.19
C LEU A 421 -1.93 17.93 -20.68
N LEU A 422 -0.84 18.33 -20.02
CA LEU A 422 -0.70 18.23 -18.57
C LEU A 422 -1.71 19.11 -17.85
N VAL A 423 -1.83 20.38 -18.25
CA VAL A 423 -2.79 21.34 -17.68
C VAL A 423 -4.22 20.83 -17.89
N GLY A 424 -4.58 20.48 -19.14
CA GLY A 424 -5.95 20.05 -19.45
C GLY A 424 -6.38 18.78 -18.71
N TRP A 425 -5.50 17.78 -18.59
CA TRP A 425 -5.82 16.57 -17.84
C TRP A 425 -5.80 16.77 -16.32
N ALA A 426 -4.88 17.58 -15.80
CA ALA A 426 -4.87 17.94 -14.38
C ALA A 426 -6.15 18.68 -13.98
N GLU A 427 -6.53 19.70 -14.76
CA GLU A 427 -7.76 20.46 -14.56
C GLU A 427 -8.99 19.54 -14.61
N LYS A 428 -9.06 18.63 -15.60
CA LYS A 428 -10.15 17.65 -15.69
C LYS A 428 -10.22 16.76 -14.44
N LEU A 429 -9.11 16.16 -14.04
CA LEU A 429 -9.09 15.26 -12.88
C LEU A 429 -9.44 15.99 -11.57
N LEU A 430 -8.96 17.23 -11.40
CA LEU A 430 -9.30 18.06 -10.26
C LEU A 430 -10.79 18.42 -10.25
N LYS A 431 -11.36 18.81 -11.39
CA LYS A 431 -12.81 19.10 -11.51
C LYS A 431 -13.67 17.87 -11.26
N ASP A 432 -13.31 16.73 -11.83
CA ASP A 432 -14.04 15.47 -11.61
C ASP A 432 -14.01 15.09 -10.11
N ALA A 433 -12.84 15.17 -9.46
CA ALA A 433 -12.69 14.87 -8.05
C ALA A 433 -13.48 15.85 -7.16
N TYR A 434 -13.43 17.15 -7.47
CA TYR A 434 -14.16 18.19 -6.75
C TYR A 434 -15.68 18.00 -6.88
N GLN A 435 -16.17 17.67 -8.08
CA GLN A 435 -17.58 17.39 -8.30
C GLN A 435 -18.04 16.16 -7.50
N LEU A 436 -17.23 15.10 -7.45
CA LEU A 436 -17.55 13.91 -6.65
C LEU A 436 -17.55 14.17 -5.13
N LEU A 437 -16.71 15.10 -4.65
CA LEU A 437 -16.70 15.53 -3.25
C LEU A 437 -17.86 16.49 -2.92
N SER A 438 -18.19 17.38 -3.87
CA SER A 438 -19.24 18.41 -3.72
C SER A 438 -20.64 17.89 -4.00
N ALA A 439 -20.76 16.73 -4.64
CA ALA A 439 -22.03 16.07 -4.84
C ALA A 439 -22.64 15.73 -3.48
N VAL A 440 -23.69 16.47 -3.10
CA VAL A 440 -24.70 15.96 -2.17
C VAL A 440 -25.04 14.55 -2.65
N PRO A 441 -25.09 13.52 -1.79
CA PRO A 441 -25.30 12.15 -2.23
C PRO A 441 -26.74 12.00 -2.76
N GLU A 442 -26.97 12.40 -4.00
CA GLU A 442 -28.05 11.97 -4.85
C GLU A 442 -27.42 11.14 -5.96
N LYS A 443 -27.31 9.84 -5.69
CA LYS A 443 -27.63 8.83 -6.69
C LYS A 443 -28.16 7.60 -5.97
N SER A 444 -29.46 7.45 -6.14
CA SER A 444 -30.22 6.24 -5.97
C SER A 444 -29.44 5.00 -6.43
N VAL A 445 -28.87 4.30 -5.46
CA VAL A 445 -29.17 2.86 -5.42
C VAL A 445 -30.68 2.86 -5.24
N LEU A 446 -31.46 2.31 -6.18
CA LEU A 446 -32.83 1.95 -5.86
C LEU A 446 -32.73 1.26 -4.51
N PRO A 447 -33.35 1.76 -3.43
CA PRO A 447 -33.25 1.07 -2.15
C PRO A 447 -33.60 -0.37 -2.47
N ALA A 448 -32.73 -1.31 -2.11
CA ALA A 448 -33.14 -2.70 -2.09
C ALA A 448 -34.51 -2.68 -1.46
N VAL A 449 -35.54 -3.10 -2.20
CA VAL A 449 -36.90 -3.03 -1.71
C VAL A 449 -36.86 -3.88 -0.46
N LYS A 450 -36.76 -3.23 0.70
CA LYS A 450 -36.90 -3.87 1.99
C LYS A 450 -38.38 -4.18 2.05
N VAL A 451 -38.74 -5.30 1.43
CA VAL A 451 -40.03 -5.92 1.61
C VAL A 451 -40.08 -6.20 3.09
N LYS A 452 -40.80 -5.37 3.83
CA LYS A 452 -41.12 -5.69 5.21
C LYS A 452 -42.10 -6.86 5.11
N PRO A 453 -41.71 -8.08 5.52
CA PRO A 453 -42.65 -9.17 5.52
C PRO A 453 -43.80 -8.82 6.47
N ASP A 454 -45.04 -9.11 6.07
CA ASP A 454 -46.19 -9.10 7.00
C ASP A 454 -46.20 -10.35 7.90
N LEU A 455 -45.24 -11.26 7.69
CA LEU A 455 -45.05 -12.44 8.51
C LEU A 455 -44.68 -12.02 9.93
N LEU A 456 -45.56 -12.35 10.88
CA LEU A 456 -45.35 -12.15 12.31
C LEU A 456 -44.77 -13.45 12.90
N VAL A 457 -43.51 -13.38 13.32
CA VAL A 457 -42.76 -14.49 13.93
C VAL A 457 -42.22 -14.05 15.29
N GLN A 458 -41.96 -15.01 16.17
CA GLN A 458 -41.26 -14.71 17.42
C GLN A 458 -39.80 -14.32 17.12
N GLU A 459 -39.31 -13.30 17.82
CA GLU A 459 -37.95 -12.83 17.66
C GLU A 459 -37.19 -12.85 18.99
N HIS A 460 -36.00 -13.42 18.95
CA HIS A 460 -35.02 -13.40 20.01
C HIS A 460 -33.74 -12.71 19.50
N HIS A 461 -33.18 -11.82 20.32
CA HIS A 461 -32.00 -11.01 19.97
C HIS A 461 -30.85 -11.26 20.95
N PRO A 462 -30.33 -12.50 21.06
CA PRO A 462 -29.27 -12.83 22.01
C PRO A 462 -28.03 -11.97 21.75
N GLN A 463 -27.61 -11.19 22.75
CA GLN A 463 -26.42 -10.34 22.64
C GLN A 463 -25.14 -11.05 23.07
N GLN A 464 -25.28 -12.11 23.85
CA GLN A 464 -24.19 -12.90 24.44
C GLN A 464 -24.37 -14.36 24.07
N ALA A 465 -23.25 -15.06 23.86
CA ALA A 465 -23.25 -16.50 23.72
C ALA A 465 -23.82 -17.12 25.01
N LYS A 466 -24.72 -18.11 24.88
CA LYS A 466 -25.31 -18.83 26.02
C LYS A 466 -24.26 -19.45 26.95
N PHE A 467 -23.09 -19.81 26.40
CA PHE A 467 -21.93 -20.29 27.14
C PHE A 467 -20.67 -19.53 26.69
N PRO A 468 -19.67 -19.31 27.57
CA PRO A 468 -18.41 -18.69 27.18
C PRO A 468 -17.81 -19.39 25.95
N ALA A 469 -17.46 -18.62 24.92
CA ALA A 469 -17.00 -19.16 23.66
C ALA A 469 -15.55 -18.76 23.32
N ILE A 470 -14.93 -19.53 22.43
CA ILE A 470 -13.72 -19.17 21.69
C ILE A 470 -14.16 -18.83 20.27
N ASP A 471 -13.83 -17.64 19.80
CA ASP A 471 -13.87 -17.37 18.37
C ASP A 471 -12.57 -17.88 17.74
N PHE A 472 -12.65 -19.05 17.10
CA PHE A 472 -11.49 -19.75 16.59
C PHE A 472 -10.97 -19.22 15.25
N HIS A 473 -11.58 -18.16 14.71
CA HIS A 473 -11.25 -17.67 13.38
C HIS A 473 -11.46 -16.16 13.25
N LEU A 474 -10.38 -15.39 13.49
CA LEU A 474 -10.41 -13.92 13.48
C LEU A 474 -9.32 -13.27 12.64
N HIS A 475 -9.64 -12.09 12.11
CA HIS A 475 -8.87 -11.40 11.08
C HIS A 475 -8.64 -9.92 11.43
N TYR A 476 -7.86 -9.64 12.48
CA TYR A 476 -7.60 -8.28 12.99
C TYR A 476 -6.41 -7.53 12.36
N TRP A 477 -5.80 -8.07 11.29
CA TRP A 477 -4.54 -7.57 10.70
C TRP A 477 -4.56 -6.11 10.25
N SER A 478 -5.73 -5.50 10.01
CA SER A 478 -5.84 -4.11 9.55
C SER A 478 -5.99 -3.09 10.69
N ARG A 479 -6.00 -3.55 11.95
CA ARG A 479 -6.43 -2.77 13.13
C ARG A 479 -5.74 -3.20 14.43
N TRP A 480 -4.44 -3.44 14.36
CA TRP A 480 -3.57 -3.76 15.48
C TRP A 480 -3.60 -2.75 16.67
N GLN A 481 -4.27 -1.61 16.51
CA GLN A 481 -4.43 -0.58 17.54
C GLN A 481 -5.73 -0.64 18.33
N ASP A 482 -6.71 -1.46 17.93
CA ASP A 482 -8.06 -1.43 18.49
C ASP A 482 -8.34 -2.65 19.42
N PHE A 483 -7.31 -3.34 19.94
CA PHE A 483 -7.48 -4.56 20.75
C PHE A 483 -8.28 -4.36 22.03
N GLU A 484 -8.25 -3.17 22.64
CA GLU A 484 -9.10 -2.82 23.77
C GLU A 484 -10.59 -2.88 23.40
N GLU A 485 -10.96 -2.27 22.27
CA GLU A 485 -12.34 -2.23 21.80
C GLU A 485 -12.81 -3.62 21.31
N ILE A 486 -11.91 -4.38 20.68
CA ILE A 486 -12.15 -5.77 20.27
C ILE A 486 -12.38 -6.65 21.51
N ALA A 487 -11.51 -6.56 22.51
CA ALA A 487 -11.65 -7.30 23.77
C ALA A 487 -12.94 -6.91 24.51
N ALA A 488 -13.31 -5.63 24.52
CA ALA A 488 -14.57 -5.17 25.09
C ALA A 488 -15.79 -5.70 24.31
N ASN A 489 -15.71 -5.84 22.98
CA ASN A 489 -16.77 -6.46 22.19
C ASN A 489 -16.86 -7.97 22.45
N MET A 490 -15.72 -8.64 22.60
CA MET A 490 -15.65 -10.04 23.02
C MET A 490 -16.30 -10.23 24.39
N ASP A 491 -16.00 -9.37 25.37
CA ASP A 491 -16.63 -9.41 26.71
C ASP A 491 -18.14 -9.22 26.63
N ARG A 492 -18.60 -8.23 25.85
CA ARG A 492 -20.03 -7.97 25.61
C ARG A 492 -20.75 -9.15 24.97
N ALA A 493 -20.05 -9.99 24.21
CA ALA A 493 -20.58 -11.14 23.51
C ALA A 493 -20.31 -12.49 24.22
N ASN A 494 -19.70 -12.48 25.41
CA ASN A 494 -19.29 -13.68 26.14
C ASN A 494 -18.25 -14.55 25.39
N ILE A 495 -17.31 -13.89 24.69
CA ILE A 495 -16.18 -14.51 24.00
C ILE A 495 -14.93 -14.36 24.86
N ARG A 496 -14.37 -15.49 25.30
CA ARG A 496 -13.21 -15.50 26.20
C ARG A 496 -11.90 -15.33 25.45
N TYR A 497 -11.73 -16.07 24.36
CA TYR A 497 -10.52 -16.06 23.54
C TYR A 497 -10.85 -15.81 22.07
N GLY A 498 -9.98 -15.06 21.40
CA GLY A 498 -9.99 -14.90 19.96
C GLY A 498 -8.72 -15.50 19.35
N VAL A 499 -8.86 -16.33 18.33
CA VAL A 499 -7.70 -16.89 17.61
C VAL A 499 -7.36 -15.99 16.43
N CYS A 500 -6.31 -15.19 16.62
CA CYS A 500 -5.75 -14.28 15.64
C CYS A 500 -4.83 -15.01 14.66
N MET A 501 -5.10 -14.80 13.38
CA MET A 501 -4.40 -15.48 12.30
C MET A 501 -3.27 -14.58 11.78
N VAL A 502 -2.02 -14.87 12.15
CA VAL A 502 -0.82 -14.17 11.63
C VAL A 502 -0.47 -14.73 10.24
N GLY A 503 -0.46 -16.06 10.10
CA GLY A 503 -0.37 -16.83 8.85
C GLY A 503 0.63 -16.34 7.78
N ASP A 504 0.38 -16.66 6.50
CA ASP A 504 1.25 -16.30 5.35
C ASP A 504 0.98 -14.91 4.75
N ALA A 505 -0.08 -14.21 5.20
CA ALA A 505 -0.41 -12.83 4.82
C ALA A 505 0.76 -11.86 5.08
N PHE A 506 1.65 -12.25 5.99
CA PHE A 506 2.98 -11.69 6.17
C PHE A 506 4.02 -12.80 5.89
N PRO A 507 4.62 -12.85 4.69
CA PRO A 507 5.57 -13.90 4.35
C PRO A 507 6.72 -13.96 5.35
N GLY A 508 6.74 -14.99 6.19
CA GLY A 508 7.75 -15.17 7.22
C GLY A 508 7.54 -14.33 8.50
N ALA A 509 6.34 -13.82 8.77
CA ALA A 509 6.08 -13.11 10.04
C ALA A 509 6.44 -13.96 11.25
N LEU A 510 7.07 -13.28 12.20
CA LEU A 510 7.45 -13.83 13.50
C LEU A 510 6.33 -13.55 14.49
N ILE A 511 6.06 -14.52 15.36
CA ILE A 511 5.04 -14.39 16.42
C ILE A 511 5.40 -13.31 17.45
N LYS A 512 6.70 -13.14 17.74
CA LYS A 512 7.18 -12.23 18.78
C LYS A 512 6.82 -10.74 18.54
N PRO A 513 7.03 -10.15 17.35
CA PRO A 513 6.54 -8.81 17.04
C PRO A 513 5.02 -8.66 17.24
N VAL A 514 4.26 -9.64 16.79
CA VAL A 514 2.79 -9.67 16.92
C VAL A 514 2.37 -9.68 18.39
N LYS A 515 3.02 -10.50 19.23
CA LYS A 515 2.77 -10.51 20.68
C LYS A 515 3.05 -9.18 21.35
N ASN A 516 4.14 -8.50 20.96
CA ASN A 516 4.46 -7.19 21.51
C ASN A 516 3.36 -6.17 21.19
N ILE A 517 2.75 -6.26 20.01
CA ILE A 517 1.64 -5.39 19.60
C ILE A 517 0.38 -5.67 20.45
N LEU A 518 0.09 -6.92 20.78
CA LEU A 518 -1.03 -7.27 21.65
C LEU A 518 -0.94 -6.67 23.05
N GLY A 519 0.26 -6.33 23.53
CA GLY A 519 0.45 -5.64 24.81
C GLY A 519 -0.15 -6.42 25.98
N GLU A 520 -1.08 -5.79 26.71
CA GLU A 520 -1.79 -6.40 27.84
C GLU A 520 -2.85 -7.44 27.43
N PHE A 521 -3.24 -7.48 26.14
CA PHE A 521 -4.27 -8.39 25.63
C PHE A 521 -3.73 -9.76 25.20
N GLN A 522 -2.45 -10.06 25.44
CA GLN A 522 -1.80 -11.32 25.05
C GLN A 522 -2.51 -12.57 25.59
N GLU A 523 -3.21 -12.47 26.72
CA GLU A 523 -3.98 -13.59 27.29
C GLU A 523 -5.37 -13.78 26.65
N ARG A 524 -5.84 -12.81 25.87
CA ARG A 524 -7.15 -12.83 25.19
C ARG A 524 -7.04 -13.30 23.74
N PHE A 525 -5.87 -13.13 23.13
CA PHE A 525 -5.65 -13.39 21.71
C PHE A 525 -4.58 -14.46 21.49
N LEU A 526 -4.99 -15.58 20.91
CA LEU A 526 -4.13 -16.71 20.58
C LEU A 526 -3.64 -16.57 19.14
N LEU A 527 -2.41 -17.00 18.84
CA LEU A 527 -1.77 -16.71 17.56
C LEU A 527 -1.53 -17.98 16.74
N PHE A 528 -1.90 -17.93 15.46
CA PHE A 528 -1.53 -18.96 14.47
C PHE A 528 -0.41 -18.44 13.57
N THR A 529 0.67 -19.21 13.43
CA THR A 529 1.81 -18.87 12.56
C THR A 529 1.56 -19.23 11.09
N GLY A 530 2.46 -18.85 10.20
CA GLY A 530 2.49 -19.26 8.79
C GLY A 530 3.91 -19.31 8.22
N PHE A 531 4.01 -19.65 6.94
CA PHE A 531 5.28 -19.86 6.24
C PHE A 531 5.36 -19.03 4.97
N ASP A 532 6.57 -18.61 4.61
CA ASP A 532 6.82 -17.97 3.32
C ASP A 532 6.85 -19.02 2.21
N LEU A 533 5.70 -19.27 1.58
CA LEU A 533 5.54 -20.28 0.54
C LEU A 533 6.34 -19.99 -0.75
N ARG A 534 6.90 -18.77 -0.89
CA ARG A 534 7.81 -18.45 -2.01
C ARG A 534 9.14 -19.21 -1.92
N LYS A 535 9.44 -19.77 -0.74
CA LYS A 535 10.64 -20.57 -0.47
C LYS A 535 10.47 -22.06 -0.70
N ILE A 536 9.29 -22.50 -1.16
CA ILE A 536 8.95 -23.93 -1.25
C ILE A 536 9.90 -24.72 -2.16
N ASP A 537 10.52 -24.05 -3.14
CA ASP A 537 11.49 -24.65 -4.07
C ASP A 537 12.95 -24.55 -3.58
N GLU A 538 13.20 -23.89 -2.45
CA GLU A 538 14.55 -23.79 -1.89
C GLU A 538 14.99 -25.16 -1.33
N PRO A 539 16.26 -25.58 -1.56
CA PRO A 539 16.75 -26.88 -1.08
C PRO A 539 16.57 -27.11 0.43
N GLU A 540 16.59 -26.04 1.22
CA GLU A 540 16.47 -26.06 2.69
C GLU A 540 15.04 -25.79 3.18
N TRP A 541 14.02 -25.86 2.31
CA TRP A 541 12.62 -25.59 2.65
C TRP A 541 12.14 -26.35 3.90
N GLY A 542 12.37 -27.67 3.93
CA GLY A 542 11.97 -28.51 5.06
C GLY A 542 12.64 -28.08 6.37
N LYS A 543 13.92 -27.71 6.32
CA LYS A 543 14.67 -27.22 7.49
C LYS A 543 14.12 -25.88 7.97
N TYR A 544 13.86 -24.94 7.05
CA TYR A 544 13.25 -23.66 7.35
C TYR A 544 11.90 -23.81 8.06
N VAL A 545 11.05 -24.72 7.59
CA VAL A 545 9.74 -25.00 8.21
C VAL A 545 9.90 -25.45 9.66
N HIS A 546 10.78 -26.41 9.93
CA HIS A 546 10.99 -26.93 11.28
C HIS A 546 11.59 -25.88 12.22
N GLU A 547 12.65 -25.17 11.78
CA GLU A 547 13.31 -24.15 12.61
C GLU A 547 12.38 -22.98 12.92
N LYS A 548 11.62 -22.52 11.93
CA LYS A 548 10.65 -21.44 12.12
C LYS A 548 9.54 -21.86 13.06
N LEU A 549 8.94 -23.04 12.84
CA LEU A 549 7.84 -23.50 13.69
C LEU A 549 8.30 -23.66 15.14
N ALA A 550 9.47 -24.26 15.37
CA ALA A 550 10.04 -24.40 16.70
C ALA A 550 10.19 -23.03 17.40
N GLN A 551 10.70 -22.02 16.69
CA GLN A 551 10.86 -20.67 17.23
C GLN A 551 9.49 -20.01 17.51
N ASP A 552 8.54 -20.13 16.60
CA ASP A 552 7.21 -19.54 16.76
C ASP A 552 6.42 -20.19 17.90
N LEU A 553 6.60 -21.49 18.13
CA LEU A 553 6.02 -22.19 19.28
C LEU A 553 6.61 -21.69 20.60
N VAL A 554 7.93 -21.46 20.67
CA VAL A 554 8.57 -20.80 21.81
C VAL A 554 8.01 -19.40 22.02
N ASP A 555 7.79 -18.67 20.94
CA ASP A 555 7.17 -17.35 20.97
C ASP A 555 5.65 -17.42 21.22
N GLY A 556 5.05 -18.62 21.30
CA GLY A 556 3.68 -18.90 21.74
C GLY A 556 2.61 -18.92 20.65
N ALA A 557 2.96 -19.33 19.42
CA ALA A 557 1.97 -19.84 18.48
C ALA A 557 1.26 -21.08 19.04
N VAL A 558 -0.02 -21.24 18.68
CA VAL A 558 -0.84 -22.40 19.07
C VAL A 558 -1.38 -23.19 17.87
N GLY A 559 -1.00 -22.80 16.65
CA GLY A 559 -1.47 -23.42 15.41
C GLY A 559 -0.82 -22.83 14.17
N ILE A 560 -1.16 -23.37 13.00
CA ILE A 560 -0.67 -22.93 11.69
C ILE A 560 -1.85 -22.44 10.85
N LYS A 561 -1.66 -21.35 10.12
CA LYS A 561 -2.61 -20.80 9.15
C LYS A 561 -2.01 -20.82 7.74
N ILE A 562 -2.74 -21.43 6.81
CA ILE A 562 -2.49 -21.36 5.37
C ILE A 562 -3.68 -20.70 4.67
N TYR A 563 -3.43 -19.73 3.78
CA TYR A 563 -4.47 -18.99 3.08
C TYR A 563 -4.87 -19.63 1.74
N LYS A 564 -6.04 -19.23 1.22
CA LYS A 564 -6.63 -19.79 -0.03
C LYS A 564 -5.85 -19.44 -1.28
N GLU A 565 -4.98 -18.43 -1.21
CA GLU A 565 -4.03 -18.11 -2.26
C GLU A 565 -3.18 -19.33 -2.65
N LEU A 566 -2.91 -20.24 -1.70
CA LEU A 566 -2.32 -21.54 -2.01
C LEU A 566 -3.38 -22.44 -2.65
N GLY A 567 -3.17 -22.75 -3.93
CA GLY A 567 -4.16 -23.38 -4.79
C GLY A 567 -4.91 -22.40 -5.70
N LEU A 568 -4.83 -21.07 -5.51
CA LEU A 568 -5.47 -20.11 -6.42
C LEU A 568 -4.49 -19.17 -7.14
N LYS A 569 -3.33 -18.89 -6.54
CA LYS A 569 -2.38 -17.89 -7.01
C LYS A 569 -0.90 -18.26 -6.86
N HIS A 570 -0.53 -19.04 -5.85
CA HIS A 570 0.87 -19.42 -5.64
C HIS A 570 1.36 -20.34 -6.74
N VAL A 571 2.44 -19.95 -7.41
CA VAL A 571 3.12 -20.73 -8.44
C VAL A 571 4.53 -21.10 -7.99
N ASP A 572 5.05 -22.21 -8.50
CA ASP A 572 6.44 -22.60 -8.33
C ASP A 572 7.38 -21.83 -9.27
N GLN A 573 8.68 -22.11 -9.18
CA GLN A 573 9.72 -21.50 -10.01
C GLN A 573 9.50 -21.63 -11.52
N ASP A 574 8.74 -22.65 -11.95
CA ASP A 574 8.41 -22.90 -13.36
C ASP A 574 7.08 -22.23 -13.77
N GLY A 575 6.45 -21.49 -12.85
CA GLY A 575 5.18 -20.81 -13.07
C GLY A 575 3.96 -21.72 -12.99
N CYS A 576 4.12 -22.96 -12.49
CA CYS A 576 3.03 -23.91 -12.32
C CYS A 576 2.34 -23.69 -10.97
N LEU A 577 1.00 -23.72 -10.96
CA LEU A 577 0.21 -23.51 -9.76
C LEU A 577 0.48 -24.60 -8.71
N ILE A 578 0.82 -24.18 -7.50
CA ILE A 578 1.03 -25.07 -6.36
C ILE A 578 -0.35 -25.43 -5.80
N MET A 579 -0.72 -26.71 -5.94
CA MET A 579 -2.01 -27.23 -5.49
C MET A 579 -2.00 -27.54 -3.98
N PRO A 580 -3.17 -27.58 -3.31
CA PRO A 580 -3.26 -27.83 -1.88
C PRO A 580 -2.63 -29.16 -1.40
N ASP A 581 -2.58 -30.17 -2.27
CA ASP A 581 -1.99 -31.49 -1.97
C ASP A 581 -0.58 -31.66 -2.56
N ASP A 582 0.13 -30.57 -2.87
CA ASP A 582 1.51 -30.60 -3.35
C ASP A 582 2.44 -31.28 -2.31
N PRO A 583 3.22 -32.31 -2.69
CA PRO A 583 4.10 -33.03 -1.77
C PRO A 583 5.16 -32.16 -1.09
N ARG A 584 5.56 -31.04 -1.69
CA ARG A 584 6.54 -30.11 -1.10
C ARG A 584 6.00 -29.45 0.16
N LEU A 585 4.69 -29.43 0.38
CA LEU A 585 4.06 -28.91 1.60
C LEU A 585 4.16 -29.87 2.79
N ASN A 586 4.51 -31.15 2.56
CA ASN A 586 4.56 -32.18 3.60
C ASN A 586 5.38 -31.83 4.86
N PRO A 587 6.52 -31.11 4.77
CA PRO A 587 7.24 -30.69 5.98
C PRO A 587 6.36 -29.87 6.94
N ILE A 588 5.40 -29.09 6.45
CA ILE A 588 4.47 -28.34 7.31
C ILE A 588 3.56 -29.30 8.06
N TRP A 589 2.97 -30.27 7.37
CA TRP A 589 2.02 -31.22 7.96
C TRP A 589 2.67 -32.14 8.98
N GLN A 590 3.89 -32.61 8.67
CA GLN A 590 4.70 -33.42 9.58
C GLN A 590 5.06 -32.64 10.83
N ALA A 591 5.60 -31.42 10.68
CA ALA A 591 5.95 -30.59 11.82
C ALA A 591 4.73 -30.24 12.69
N ALA A 592 3.55 -30.01 12.08
CA ALA A 592 2.29 -29.81 12.81
C ALA A 592 1.89 -31.05 13.63
N ALA A 593 1.97 -32.25 13.03
CA ALA A 593 1.63 -33.51 13.69
C ALA A 593 2.59 -33.84 14.85
N GLU A 594 3.90 -33.66 14.63
CA GLU A 594 4.95 -33.86 15.64
C GLU A 594 4.74 -32.98 16.87
N ASN A 595 4.34 -31.72 16.65
CA ASN A 595 4.08 -30.76 17.73
C ASN A 595 2.64 -30.79 18.25
N ARG A 596 1.77 -31.63 17.67
CA ARG A 596 0.35 -31.79 18.03
C ARG A 596 -0.43 -30.46 18.02
N ILE A 597 -0.20 -29.64 17.00
CA ILE A 597 -0.91 -28.38 16.79
C ILE A 597 -1.83 -28.45 15.55
N PRO A 598 -2.96 -27.73 15.54
CA PRO A 598 -3.87 -27.73 14.41
C PRO A 598 -3.35 -26.88 13.24
N VAL A 599 -3.77 -27.25 12.04
CA VAL A 599 -3.56 -26.49 10.80
C VAL A 599 -4.91 -25.97 10.31
N LEU A 600 -5.13 -24.65 10.34
CA LEU A 600 -6.28 -24.02 9.72
C LEU A 600 -5.92 -23.61 8.28
N TYR A 601 -6.48 -24.31 7.30
CA TYR A 601 -6.16 -24.13 5.88
C TYR A 601 -7.41 -23.68 5.11
N HIS A 602 -7.41 -22.44 4.62
CA HIS A 602 -8.42 -21.97 3.68
C HIS A 602 -8.27 -22.64 2.32
N ILE A 603 -9.32 -23.29 1.83
CA ILE A 603 -9.35 -23.86 0.48
C ILE A 603 -10.65 -23.46 -0.21
N ALA A 604 -10.50 -22.93 -1.42
CA ALA A 604 -11.57 -22.44 -2.27
C ALA A 604 -12.40 -21.29 -1.65
N ASP A 605 -13.31 -20.77 -2.46
CA ASP A 605 -14.43 -19.92 -2.08
C ASP A 605 -15.73 -20.68 -2.40
N PRO A 606 -16.93 -20.17 -2.02
CA PRO A 606 -18.20 -20.74 -2.45
C PRO A 606 -18.25 -21.05 -3.96
N PRO A 607 -18.94 -22.14 -4.38
CA PRO A 607 -18.92 -22.63 -5.76
C PRO A 607 -19.33 -21.57 -6.78
N SER A 608 -20.28 -20.69 -6.44
CA SER A 608 -20.74 -19.60 -7.29
C SER A 608 -19.67 -18.56 -7.64
N PHE A 609 -18.55 -18.50 -6.92
CA PHE A 609 -17.38 -17.69 -7.30
C PHE A 609 -16.57 -18.29 -8.46
N PHE A 610 -16.76 -19.57 -8.76
CA PHE A 610 -16.16 -20.28 -9.89
C PHE A 610 -17.08 -20.35 -11.11
N ASP A 611 -18.30 -19.87 -10.99
CA ASP A 611 -19.26 -19.74 -12.09
C ASP A 611 -19.10 -18.38 -12.81
N PRO A 612 -19.46 -18.28 -14.10
CA PRO A 612 -19.53 -17.00 -14.80
C PRO A 612 -20.46 -15.99 -14.10
N ILE A 613 -20.14 -14.68 -14.17
CA ILE A 613 -21.05 -13.63 -13.67
C ILE A 613 -22.13 -13.39 -14.71
N THR A 614 -23.21 -14.16 -14.60
CA THR A 614 -24.46 -13.89 -15.30
C THR A 614 -25.54 -13.56 -14.28
N PRO A 615 -26.68 -12.95 -14.68
CA PRO A 615 -27.80 -12.69 -13.78
C PRO A 615 -28.33 -13.94 -13.04
N GLU A 616 -28.03 -15.14 -13.54
CA GLU A 616 -28.36 -16.42 -12.94
C GLU A 616 -27.36 -16.86 -11.85
N ASN A 617 -26.20 -16.21 -11.74
CA ASN A 617 -25.22 -16.49 -10.70
C ASN A 617 -25.79 -16.10 -9.33
N GLU A 618 -25.78 -17.04 -8.39
CA GLU A 618 -26.31 -16.86 -7.03
C GLU A 618 -25.71 -15.64 -6.30
N ARG A 619 -24.45 -15.31 -6.60
CA ARG A 619 -23.70 -14.21 -6.00
C ARG A 619 -23.55 -13.03 -6.95
N TYR A 620 -24.35 -12.92 -8.00
CA TYR A 620 -24.27 -11.87 -9.02
C TYR A 620 -24.13 -10.46 -8.42
N ASP A 621 -24.98 -10.11 -7.46
CA ASP A 621 -24.96 -8.78 -6.83
C ASP A 621 -23.69 -8.50 -6.00
N GLN A 622 -23.10 -9.56 -5.43
CA GLN A 622 -21.84 -9.47 -4.71
C GLN A 622 -20.65 -9.41 -5.67
N LEU A 623 -20.69 -10.21 -6.74
CA LEU A 623 -19.59 -10.38 -7.69
C LEU A 623 -19.45 -9.25 -8.70
N LYS A 624 -20.55 -8.59 -9.10
CA LYS A 624 -20.52 -7.47 -10.05
C LYS A 624 -19.66 -6.28 -9.61
N TYR A 625 -19.32 -6.20 -8.32
CA TYR A 625 -18.48 -5.16 -7.74
C TYR A 625 -17.17 -5.68 -7.12
N LEU A 626 -16.94 -7.00 -7.12
CA LEU A 626 -15.81 -7.67 -6.45
C LEU A 626 -15.07 -8.61 -7.40
N GLU A 627 -14.61 -8.07 -8.53
CA GLU A 627 -13.91 -8.81 -9.60
C GLU A 627 -12.74 -9.69 -9.10
N LYS A 628 -12.10 -9.32 -7.98
CA LYS A 628 -10.96 -10.07 -7.40
C LYS A 628 -11.33 -11.44 -6.79
N TRP A 629 -12.61 -11.73 -6.60
CA TRP A 629 -13.12 -13.01 -6.08
C TRP A 629 -13.79 -13.85 -7.18
N GLN A 630 -13.55 -13.49 -8.44
CA GLN A 630 -13.97 -14.24 -9.60
C GLN A 630 -12.92 -15.29 -9.98
N TRP A 631 -13.25 -16.56 -9.89
CA TRP A 631 -12.36 -17.67 -10.25
C TRP A 631 -12.78 -18.39 -11.54
N SER A 632 -13.85 -17.92 -12.21
CA SER A 632 -14.32 -18.46 -13.49
C SER A 632 -13.46 -18.10 -14.70
N LEU A 633 -12.42 -17.27 -14.52
CA LEU A 633 -11.52 -16.86 -15.59
C LEU A 633 -10.48 -17.94 -15.93
N PRO A 634 -10.01 -18.01 -17.19
CA PRO A 634 -8.94 -18.92 -17.58
C PRO A 634 -7.68 -18.76 -16.73
N GLY A 635 -7.08 -19.87 -16.32
CA GLY A 635 -5.85 -19.89 -15.51
C GLY A 635 -6.06 -20.22 -14.02
N HIS A 636 -7.32 -20.27 -13.55
CA HIS A 636 -7.65 -20.77 -12.21
C HIS A 636 -8.11 -22.23 -12.25
N PRO A 637 -7.84 -23.02 -11.19
CA PRO A 637 -8.38 -24.37 -11.08
C PRO A 637 -9.88 -24.32 -10.82
N SER A 638 -10.58 -25.38 -11.20
CA SER A 638 -12.01 -25.49 -10.89
C SER A 638 -12.22 -25.70 -9.38
N TYR A 639 -13.42 -25.36 -8.92
CA TYR A 639 -13.86 -25.64 -7.55
C TYR A 639 -13.62 -27.12 -7.17
N GLU A 640 -14.04 -28.06 -8.02
CA GLU A 640 -13.86 -29.51 -7.78
C GLU A 640 -12.40 -29.95 -7.71
N MET A 641 -11.50 -29.32 -8.48
CA MET A 641 -10.07 -29.62 -8.39
C MET A 641 -9.53 -29.28 -7.00
N LEU A 642 -9.95 -28.15 -6.43
CA LEU A 642 -9.53 -27.71 -5.09
C LEU A 642 -10.11 -28.60 -3.99
N ILE A 643 -11.40 -28.94 -4.08
CA ILE A 643 -12.04 -29.80 -3.08
C ILE A 643 -11.44 -31.21 -3.09
N HIS A 644 -11.20 -31.81 -4.26
CA HIS A 644 -10.53 -33.11 -4.32
C HIS A 644 -9.07 -33.04 -3.83
N ALA A 645 -8.36 -31.93 -4.06
CA ALA A 645 -7.02 -31.73 -3.49
C ALA A 645 -7.06 -31.70 -1.96
N MET A 646 -8.02 -30.97 -1.38
CA MET A 646 -8.24 -30.94 0.07
C MET A 646 -8.52 -32.34 0.66
N GLU A 647 -9.42 -33.11 0.05
CA GLU A 647 -9.75 -34.47 0.51
C GLU A 647 -8.50 -35.39 0.46
N ARG A 648 -7.73 -35.34 -0.63
CA ARG A 648 -6.46 -36.09 -0.75
C ARG A 648 -5.41 -35.65 0.27
N LEU A 649 -5.28 -34.34 0.51
CA LEU A 649 -4.39 -33.78 1.52
C LEU A 649 -4.73 -34.35 2.91
N ALA A 650 -6.01 -34.28 3.29
CA ALA A 650 -6.48 -34.78 4.58
C ALA A 650 -6.24 -36.29 4.73
N GLY A 651 -6.54 -37.07 3.69
CA GLY A 651 -6.35 -38.52 3.67
C GLY A 651 -4.89 -38.97 3.72
N LYS A 652 -3.97 -38.23 3.07
CA LYS A 652 -2.54 -38.54 3.08
C LYS A 652 -1.85 -38.20 4.40
N ASN A 653 -2.46 -37.34 5.23
CA ASN A 653 -1.86 -36.83 6.46
C ASN A 653 -2.76 -37.10 7.70
N PRO A 654 -3.07 -38.38 8.01
CA PRO A 654 -4.02 -38.73 9.07
C PRO A 654 -3.58 -38.33 10.48
N ALA A 655 -2.28 -38.08 10.70
CA ALA A 655 -1.72 -37.63 11.98
C ALA A 655 -1.82 -36.11 12.18
N THR A 656 -2.08 -35.34 11.11
CA THR A 656 -2.20 -33.89 11.17
C THR A 656 -3.66 -33.52 11.34
N THR A 657 -3.97 -32.71 12.36
CA THR A 657 -5.32 -32.16 12.54
C THR A 657 -5.53 -30.95 11.63
N PHE A 658 -6.44 -31.08 10.67
CA PHE A 658 -6.83 -29.98 9.79
C PHE A 658 -8.12 -29.34 10.26
N ILE A 659 -8.19 -28.02 10.11
CA ILE A 659 -9.40 -27.22 10.23
C ILE A 659 -9.61 -26.59 8.85
N PHE A 660 -10.61 -27.06 8.12
CA PHE A 660 -11.04 -26.44 6.87
C PHE A 660 -12.19 -25.48 7.20
N PRO A 661 -11.91 -24.17 7.28
CA PRO A 661 -12.87 -23.18 7.74
C PRO A 661 -14.02 -23.04 6.75
N HIS A 662 -15.05 -22.30 7.15
CA HIS A 662 -16.21 -22.02 6.32
C HIS A 662 -16.92 -23.30 5.81
N PHE A 663 -17.06 -24.30 6.69
CA PHE A 663 -17.58 -25.62 6.33
C PHE A 663 -16.79 -26.33 5.22
N ALA A 664 -15.47 -26.14 5.16
CA ALA A 664 -14.61 -26.65 4.11
C ALA A 664 -15.03 -26.19 2.69
N SER A 665 -15.69 -25.03 2.60
CA SER A 665 -16.38 -24.53 1.40
C SER A 665 -17.53 -25.43 0.89
N LEU A 666 -17.97 -26.41 1.68
CA LEU A 666 -19.04 -27.37 1.37
C LEU A 666 -20.39 -27.04 2.05
N SER A 667 -20.58 -25.82 2.54
CA SER A 667 -21.82 -25.39 3.22
C SER A 667 -23.08 -25.50 2.36
N ASP A 668 -22.93 -25.46 1.04
CA ASP A 668 -24.03 -25.61 0.08
C ASP A 668 -24.39 -27.08 -0.19
N ASN A 669 -23.54 -28.02 0.24
CA ASN A 669 -23.76 -29.46 0.15
C ASN A 669 -23.31 -30.15 1.45
N LEU A 670 -24.16 -30.07 2.48
CA LEU A 670 -23.88 -30.64 3.80
C LEU A 670 -23.73 -32.16 3.79
N THR A 671 -24.31 -32.86 2.81
CA THR A 671 -24.08 -34.30 2.63
C THR A 671 -22.62 -34.60 2.32
N ARG A 672 -22.02 -33.89 1.35
CA ARG A 672 -20.60 -34.03 1.02
C ARG A 672 -19.69 -33.60 2.18
N CYS A 673 -20.07 -32.55 2.90
CA CYS A 673 -19.35 -32.15 4.11
C CYS A 673 -19.39 -33.26 5.18
N SER A 674 -20.52 -33.96 5.33
CA SER A 674 -20.67 -35.08 6.28
C SER A 674 -19.77 -36.24 5.87
N GLU A 675 -19.74 -36.58 4.57
CA GLU A 675 -18.86 -37.61 4.02
C GLU A 675 -17.38 -37.30 4.26
N LEU A 676 -16.95 -36.03 4.09
CA LEU A 676 -15.60 -35.57 4.41
C LEU A 676 -15.26 -35.86 5.88
N LEU A 677 -16.13 -35.47 6.82
CA LEU A 677 -15.89 -35.65 8.26
C LEU A 677 -15.87 -37.12 8.69
N ILE A 678 -16.69 -37.96 8.06
CA ILE A 678 -16.73 -39.41 8.30
C ILE A 678 -15.46 -40.08 7.79
N ASN A 679 -15.05 -39.76 6.56
CA ASN A 679 -13.91 -40.39 5.92
C ASN A 679 -12.56 -39.90 6.47
N HIS A 680 -12.52 -38.70 7.06
CA HIS A 680 -11.30 -38.07 7.56
C HIS A 680 -11.45 -37.67 9.05
N PRO A 681 -11.16 -38.59 9.99
CA PRO A 681 -11.29 -38.35 11.42
C PRO A 681 -10.31 -37.28 11.95
N ASN A 682 -9.41 -36.76 11.12
CA ASN A 682 -8.49 -35.67 11.43
C ASN A 682 -8.96 -34.28 10.95
N VAL A 683 -10.15 -34.17 10.33
CA VAL A 683 -10.71 -32.91 9.81
C VAL A 683 -11.79 -32.27 10.70
N TYR A 684 -11.62 -30.99 11.02
CA TYR A 684 -12.61 -30.11 11.63
C TYR A 684 -13.10 -29.06 10.64
N VAL A 685 -14.27 -28.49 10.91
CA VAL A 685 -14.81 -27.33 10.18
C VAL A 685 -15.22 -26.24 11.16
N ASP A 686 -15.30 -24.99 10.69
CA ASP A 686 -15.91 -23.90 11.47
C ASP A 686 -17.15 -23.32 10.77
N VAL A 687 -17.95 -22.59 11.55
CA VAL A 687 -19.17 -21.94 11.07
C VAL A 687 -18.93 -20.65 10.29
N SER A 688 -17.72 -20.10 10.33
CA SER A 688 -17.46 -18.71 9.94
C SER A 688 -17.90 -18.39 8.51
N ALA A 689 -18.33 -17.15 8.28
CA ALA A 689 -18.82 -16.65 6.98
C ALA A 689 -19.94 -17.47 6.27
N ARG A 690 -20.56 -18.46 6.92
CA ARG A 690 -21.59 -19.35 6.34
C ARG A 690 -22.98 -19.20 6.93
N LEU A 691 -23.25 -18.12 7.67
CA LEU A 691 -24.53 -17.85 8.31
C LEU A 691 -25.71 -18.04 7.35
N PRO A 692 -25.74 -17.41 6.16
CA PRO A 692 -26.87 -17.59 5.24
C PRO A 692 -26.96 -19.01 4.64
N GLN A 693 -25.84 -19.67 4.37
CA GLN A 693 -25.84 -21.04 3.82
C GLN A 693 -26.46 -22.02 4.80
N LEU A 694 -26.12 -21.89 6.08
CA LEU A 694 -26.61 -22.77 7.14
C LEU A 694 -28.06 -22.41 7.51
N GLY A 695 -28.34 -21.12 7.68
CA GLY A 695 -29.64 -20.61 8.12
C GLY A 695 -30.77 -20.83 7.12
N ARG A 696 -30.49 -20.92 5.82
CA ARG A 696 -31.52 -21.19 4.79
C ARG A 696 -31.92 -22.67 4.64
N GLN A 697 -31.24 -23.57 5.35
CA GLN A 697 -31.50 -25.02 5.33
C GLN A 697 -31.61 -25.61 6.75
N PRO A 698 -32.45 -25.04 7.63
CA PRO A 698 -32.37 -25.22 9.08
C PRO A 698 -32.50 -26.68 9.53
N PHE A 699 -33.35 -27.49 8.89
CA PHE A 699 -33.51 -28.90 9.27
C PHE A 699 -32.28 -29.76 8.95
N THR A 700 -31.69 -29.55 7.77
CA THR A 700 -30.48 -30.27 7.34
C THR A 700 -29.28 -29.81 8.15
N ALA A 701 -29.11 -28.49 8.32
CA ALA A 701 -28.07 -27.92 9.16
C ALA A 701 -28.19 -28.43 10.60
N ARG A 702 -29.39 -28.38 11.21
CA ARG A 702 -29.60 -28.91 12.55
C ARG A 702 -29.15 -30.36 12.70
N ARG A 703 -29.61 -31.27 11.81
CA ARG A 703 -29.19 -32.68 11.86
C ARG A 703 -27.67 -32.83 11.76
N PHE A 704 -27.05 -32.12 10.83
CA PHE A 704 -25.59 -32.11 10.67
C PHE A 704 -24.88 -31.70 11.97
N PHE A 705 -25.33 -30.63 12.61
CA PHE A 705 -24.75 -30.15 13.87
C PHE A 705 -24.91 -31.15 15.02
N LEU A 706 -26.03 -31.87 15.09
CA LEU A 706 -26.24 -32.92 16.09
C LEU A 706 -25.32 -34.12 15.84
N GLU A 707 -25.20 -34.57 14.60
CA GLU A 707 -24.40 -35.73 14.19
C GLU A 707 -22.89 -35.47 14.33
N HIS A 708 -22.43 -34.26 13.98
CA HIS A 708 -21.00 -33.91 13.88
C HIS A 708 -20.55 -32.90 14.95
N SER A 709 -21.27 -32.79 16.06
CA SER A 709 -21.04 -31.78 17.10
C SER A 709 -19.60 -31.74 17.64
N ASP A 710 -18.87 -32.85 17.63
CA ASP A 710 -17.49 -32.97 18.10
C ASP A 710 -16.43 -32.43 17.11
N ARG A 711 -16.84 -32.08 15.87
CA ARG A 711 -15.96 -31.68 14.77
C ARG A 711 -16.22 -30.27 14.23
N ILE A 712 -17.12 -29.52 14.85
CA ILE A 712 -17.52 -28.17 14.44
C ILE A 712 -16.98 -27.15 15.44
N LEU A 713 -16.34 -26.10 14.94
CA LEU A 713 -15.80 -24.99 15.73
C LEU A 713 -16.63 -23.73 15.55
N PHE A 714 -16.75 -22.94 16.61
CA PHE A 714 -17.23 -21.57 16.50
C PHE A 714 -16.12 -20.66 15.95
N GLY A 715 -16.47 -19.84 14.97
CA GLY A 715 -15.59 -18.83 14.40
C GLY A 715 -16.40 -17.84 13.59
N THR A 716 -15.99 -16.58 13.52
CA THR A 716 -16.78 -15.56 12.79
C THR A 716 -16.18 -15.13 11.46
N ASP A 717 -14.86 -15.27 11.28
CA ASP A 717 -14.11 -14.68 10.16
C ASP A 717 -14.27 -13.14 10.12
N ASP A 718 -14.46 -12.53 11.30
CA ASP A 718 -14.69 -11.11 11.46
C ASP A 718 -13.38 -10.30 11.63
N SER A 719 -13.46 -9.03 11.26
CA SER A 719 -12.41 -8.01 11.34
C SER A 719 -12.97 -6.72 11.98
N TRP A 720 -13.76 -6.86 13.05
CA TRP A 720 -14.48 -5.78 13.73
C TRP A 720 -13.63 -4.52 14.00
N PRO A 721 -14.17 -3.29 13.87
CA PRO A 721 -15.57 -2.92 13.55
C PRO A 721 -15.90 -2.88 12.06
N GLY A 722 -15.03 -3.42 11.18
CA GLY A 722 -15.20 -3.32 9.73
C GLY A 722 -16.53 -3.83 9.17
N ARG A 723 -17.20 -4.78 9.85
CA ARG A 723 -18.43 -5.44 9.38
C ARG A 723 -19.62 -5.34 10.35
N GLY A 724 -19.49 -4.59 11.45
CA GLY A 724 -20.48 -4.56 12.55
C GLY A 724 -20.35 -5.74 13.51
N ASN A 725 -20.99 -5.68 14.69
CA ASN A 725 -20.95 -6.78 15.66
C ASN A 725 -21.80 -7.97 15.18
N ILE A 726 -21.15 -9.03 14.66
CA ILE A 726 -21.83 -10.19 14.06
C ILE A 726 -22.24 -11.27 15.07
N TYR A 727 -21.69 -11.24 16.28
CA TYR A 727 -21.97 -12.24 17.30
C TYR A 727 -23.47 -12.47 17.56
N PRO A 728 -24.32 -11.43 17.71
CA PRO A 728 -25.75 -11.65 17.95
C PRO A 728 -26.46 -12.43 16.84
N LEU A 729 -26.05 -12.27 15.58
CA LEU A 729 -26.64 -13.01 14.47
C LEU A 729 -26.27 -14.50 14.51
N TRP A 730 -25.03 -14.80 14.91
CA TRP A 730 -24.60 -16.19 15.10
C TRP A 730 -25.32 -16.85 16.27
N PHE A 731 -25.47 -16.15 17.40
CA PHE A 731 -26.19 -16.67 18.55
C PHE A 731 -27.67 -16.89 18.22
N ARG A 732 -28.28 -15.95 17.47
CA ARG A 732 -29.65 -16.10 16.97
C ARG A 732 -29.79 -17.34 16.08
N LEU A 733 -28.84 -17.57 15.17
CA LEU A 733 -28.84 -18.77 14.32
C LEU A 733 -28.68 -20.06 15.13
N LEU A 734 -27.74 -20.12 16.08
CA LEU A 734 -27.38 -21.38 16.74
C LEU A 734 -28.31 -21.72 17.92
N GLU A 735 -28.83 -20.71 18.64
CA GLU A 735 -29.47 -20.91 19.95
C GLU A 735 -30.99 -20.86 19.92
N THR A 736 -31.60 -20.29 18.88
CA THR A 736 -33.04 -19.98 18.89
C THR A 736 -33.80 -20.77 17.82
N GLU A 737 -35.13 -20.74 17.90
CA GLU A 737 -36.07 -21.26 16.88
C GLU A 737 -36.57 -20.12 15.97
N ASP A 738 -35.87 -18.99 15.91
CA ASP A 738 -36.32 -17.81 15.18
C ASP A 738 -36.52 -18.14 13.71
N GLU A 739 -37.64 -17.66 13.18
CA GLU A 739 -37.96 -17.82 11.77
C GLU A 739 -37.71 -16.50 11.04
N TYR A 740 -37.36 -16.60 9.76
CA TYR A 740 -37.38 -15.48 8.84
C TYR A 740 -36.58 -14.23 9.30
N PHE A 741 -35.32 -14.41 9.68
CA PHE A 741 -34.41 -13.30 9.97
C PHE A 741 -33.26 -13.21 8.98
N GLY A 742 -32.82 -12.00 8.64
CA GLY A 742 -31.82 -11.78 7.60
C GLY A 742 -32.17 -10.55 6.75
N GLY A 743 -31.38 -10.29 5.71
CA GLY A 743 -31.59 -9.16 4.79
C GLY A 743 -30.52 -8.06 4.84
N GLU A 744 -29.68 -8.01 5.87
CA GLU A 744 -28.49 -7.16 5.92
C GLU A 744 -27.30 -7.96 6.45
N TYR A 745 -26.48 -8.46 5.53
CA TYR A 745 -25.26 -9.19 5.86
C TYR A 745 -24.10 -8.53 5.10
N TYR A 746 -23.11 -8.01 5.84
CA TYR A 746 -21.93 -7.32 5.26
C TYR A 746 -22.22 -6.07 4.42
N GLY A 747 -23.21 -5.23 4.76
CA GLY A 747 -23.52 -4.04 3.95
C GLY A 747 -23.94 -4.37 2.51
N SER A 748 -24.21 -5.64 2.23
CA SER A 748 -24.83 -6.17 1.03
C SER A 748 -26.15 -6.82 1.41
N THR A 749 -27.20 -6.58 0.65
CA THR A 749 -28.46 -7.29 0.83
C THR A 749 -28.27 -8.72 0.31
N ILE A 750 -27.95 -9.65 1.21
CA ILE A 750 -28.13 -11.06 0.91
C ILE A 750 -29.64 -11.31 0.98
N PRO A 751 -30.29 -11.74 -0.12
CA PRO A 751 -31.75 -11.76 -0.23
C PRO A 751 -32.40 -12.91 0.56
N TRP A 752 -31.62 -13.75 1.23
CA TRP A 752 -32.13 -14.97 1.88
C TRP A 752 -32.49 -14.71 3.34
N ALA A 753 -33.70 -15.15 3.70
CA ALA A 753 -34.09 -15.34 5.08
C ALA A 753 -33.36 -16.56 5.69
N CYS A 754 -32.98 -16.43 6.94
CA CYS A 754 -32.36 -17.46 7.78
C CYS A 754 -33.33 -17.88 8.89
N TYR A 755 -33.10 -19.08 9.42
CA TYR A 755 -33.91 -19.73 10.43
C TYR A 755 -32.99 -20.35 11.48
N GLY A 756 -33.38 -20.23 12.74
CA GLY A 756 -32.63 -20.69 13.90
C GLY A 756 -32.60 -22.22 13.98
N LEU A 757 -31.52 -22.75 14.54
CA LEU A 757 -31.24 -24.18 14.63
C LEU A 757 -31.61 -24.80 15.98
N ASN A 758 -31.86 -23.97 17.01
CA ASN A 758 -32.17 -24.37 18.39
C ASN A 758 -31.30 -25.53 18.91
N LEU A 759 -29.98 -25.36 18.85
CA LEU A 759 -29.05 -26.43 19.23
C LEU A 759 -29.12 -26.73 20.74
N PRO A 760 -29.09 -28.01 21.15
CA PRO A 760 -29.04 -28.39 22.56
C PRO A 760 -27.80 -27.84 23.28
N ASP A 761 -27.91 -27.66 24.60
CA ASP A 761 -26.85 -27.07 25.43
C ASP A 761 -25.52 -27.82 25.39
N ASP A 762 -25.55 -29.14 25.32
CA ASP A 762 -24.36 -29.99 25.22
C ASP A 762 -23.66 -29.80 23.87
N VAL A 763 -24.42 -29.65 22.78
CA VAL A 763 -23.91 -29.35 21.44
C VAL A 763 -23.32 -27.94 21.38
N LEU A 764 -24.02 -26.94 21.92
CA LEU A 764 -23.52 -25.56 21.99
C LEU A 764 -22.20 -25.47 22.76
N LYS A 765 -22.07 -26.16 23.91
CA LYS A 765 -20.83 -26.18 24.69
C LYS A 765 -19.65 -26.75 23.90
N LYS A 766 -19.86 -27.81 23.12
CA LYS A 766 -18.81 -28.39 22.25
C LYS A 766 -18.35 -27.39 21.20
N ILE A 767 -19.29 -26.79 20.48
CA ILE A 767 -19.01 -25.88 19.37
C ILE A 767 -18.38 -24.56 19.85
N TYR A 768 -18.96 -23.96 20.89
CA TYR A 768 -18.48 -22.68 21.41
C TYR A 768 -17.11 -22.77 22.07
N ARG A 769 -16.78 -23.88 22.75
CA ARG A 769 -15.52 -23.95 23.49
C ARG A 769 -14.89 -25.32 23.56
N GLY A 770 -15.64 -26.40 23.72
CA GLY A 770 -15.09 -27.72 24.03
C GLY A 770 -14.12 -28.22 22.96
N ASN A 771 -14.53 -28.17 21.71
CA ASN A 771 -13.72 -28.64 20.59
C ASN A 771 -12.46 -27.78 20.42
N ALA A 772 -12.64 -26.45 20.41
CA ALA A 772 -11.55 -25.49 20.32
C ALA A 772 -10.52 -25.64 21.44
N ALA A 773 -10.99 -25.72 22.69
CA ALA A 773 -10.17 -25.87 23.89
C ALA A 773 -9.34 -27.15 23.85
N ASN A 774 -9.91 -28.27 23.36
CA ASN A 774 -9.19 -29.52 23.18
C ASN A 774 -8.09 -29.42 22.12
N LEU A 775 -8.32 -28.70 21.02
CA LEU A 775 -7.35 -28.56 19.93
C LEU A 775 -6.12 -27.74 20.31
N ILE A 776 -6.27 -26.79 21.22
CA ILE A 776 -5.19 -25.86 21.63
C ILE A 776 -4.79 -25.99 23.11
N ASN A 777 -5.27 -27.06 23.78
CA ASN A 777 -4.98 -27.40 25.17
C ASN A 777 -5.25 -26.28 26.19
N ILE A 778 -6.43 -25.64 26.12
CA ILE A 778 -6.87 -24.62 27.07
C ILE A 778 -7.98 -25.16 27.98
N THR A 779 -8.02 -24.72 29.24
CA THR A 779 -9.06 -25.10 30.22
C THR A 779 -10.06 -23.97 30.42
N PHE A 780 -11.36 -24.29 30.49
CA PHE A 780 -12.46 -23.32 30.61
C PHE A 780 -13.03 -23.18 32.02
#